data_AF-A0A0F6W5E0-F1
#
_entry.id   AF-A0A0F6W5E0-F1
#
_cell.length_a   1.000
_cell.length_b   1.000
_cell.length_c   1.000
_cell.angle_alpha   90.00
_cell.angle_beta   90.00
_cell.angle_gamma   90.00
#
_symmetry.space_group_name_H-M   'P 1'
#
loop_
_entity.id
_entity.type
_entity.pdbx_description
1 polymer ?
#
loop_
_entity_poly.entity_id
_entity_poly.type
_entity_poly.pdbx_seq_one_letter_code
_entity_poly.pdbx_strand_id
1 'polypeptide(L)'
;MSRKTMRLWLVSHEDGRKSGYAMRSWDSLFDQPVPSAYGATEAEVRAAIERTLAARIASGEDTIDRYLWDETFHVSSVLVDVAPLSFVEKQPVVGSRTIPLRVRYAWSRVESGAIRVMLPRLGMWLLLEDLEGARAAIQHVVAGGLLGAAGRALYELREEPDEVVREWDPELTTHTTTAEDAEVHHAPPTLRAIAEDLTARATAGRLPQLVGDDPTFDATVPELDRDRPPSLLLVGGEGVGKTSFVQRFAKRLASQRRGGNKRGRPRLWSTSRDRILAGMTYLGMWQERCLSLVEELASSGDLLHVDRLLALLERQHDGSSIAEVLGPAIVAGEIRVVAECTESELEECRRRAGALVDAFRVVRIDEPSRDAMPAFLSLYQQRVRGPAFHPEAWKRLVRHLDAYQRHQRFPGKGVRFLDWMARHTASTESTATRVYPSDVSRAFARFSGLPLELLDDDVAFGSAKIAGALRARVIGQDDACATAARVLARFKAGMNDPERPLGSLLFVGSTGVGKTELAKQIARFLFGSEERMIRVDMSEYLAPGSAPRLLASTPGASSLADRVRKEPLSLVLLDEIEKAHPEVFDLLLGVLGEGRLTDSLGRLVDFRMSLVVMTSNLGASEPVAPGFGAALEPDFERAVRSAFRPELFNRIDRVVRFRNLAHDDLLRIVDLELASAAKRTGLVRRAITLDVDADARTRLAELGWHRARGARPLRRVIEERVVTPIAVLLAGAPELRDRTMRVRAERGEITVALGAS
;
A
#
# COMPACT_ATOMS: atom_id res chain seq x y z
N MET A 1 42.91 43.83 12.60
CA MET A 1 41.90 42.78 12.39
C MET A 1 42.45 41.50 12.99
N SER A 2 41.69 40.83 13.86
CA SER A 2 42.10 39.55 14.45
C SER A 2 42.31 38.51 13.34
N ARG A 3 43.34 37.68 13.44
CA ARG A 3 43.56 36.57 12.49
C ARG A 3 42.49 35.52 12.79
N LYS A 4 41.65 35.15 11.81
CA LYS A 4 40.66 34.08 12.00
C LYS A 4 41.38 32.78 12.25
N THR A 5 40.99 32.05 13.28
CA THR A 5 41.63 30.78 13.68
C THR A 5 40.55 29.72 13.95
N MET A 6 40.93 28.45 13.92
CA MET A 6 40.01 27.35 14.19
C MET A 6 39.75 27.17 15.68
N ARG A 7 38.64 26.49 16.01
CA ARG A 7 38.28 26.10 17.38
C ARG A 7 38.10 24.58 17.43
N LEU A 8 38.77 23.92 18.38
CA LEU A 8 38.65 22.50 18.63
C LEU A 8 37.97 22.25 19.98
N TRP A 9 36.91 21.43 19.98
CA TRP A 9 36.32 20.88 21.20
C TRP A 9 37.07 19.60 21.57
N LEU A 10 37.80 19.63 22.67
CA LEU A 10 38.59 18.50 23.16
C LEU A 10 37.96 17.90 24.41
N VAL A 11 37.99 16.58 24.48
CA VAL A 11 37.43 15.78 25.58
C VAL A 11 38.51 14.84 26.07
N SER A 12 38.83 14.90 27.37
CA SER A 12 39.76 13.96 28.02
C SER A 12 38.96 12.82 28.66
N HIS A 13 39.27 11.59 28.28
CA HIS A 13 38.60 10.36 28.74
C HIS A 13 39.32 9.80 29.97
N GLU A 14 38.63 8.98 30.77
CA GLU A 14 39.19 8.40 32.00
C GLU A 14 40.40 7.49 31.76
N ASP A 15 40.51 6.90 30.57
CA ASP A 15 41.63 6.06 30.14
C ASP A 15 42.88 6.86 29.74
N GLY A 16 42.87 8.19 29.94
CA GLY A 16 43.95 9.12 29.63
C GLY A 16 44.05 9.52 28.15
N ARG A 17 43.18 8.98 27.28
CA ARG A 17 43.13 9.34 25.86
C ARG A 17 42.27 10.59 25.64
N LYS A 18 42.40 11.19 24.46
CA LYS A 18 41.68 12.40 24.07
C LYS A 18 40.86 12.16 22.81
N SER A 19 39.65 12.73 22.76
CA SER A 19 38.94 12.95 21.49
C SER A 19 38.82 14.44 21.19
N GLY A 20 38.79 14.79 19.92
CA GLY A 20 38.61 16.17 19.45
C GLY A 20 37.64 16.26 18.29
N TYR A 21 36.97 17.41 18.19
CA TYR A 21 36.06 17.76 17.11
C TYR A 21 36.36 19.18 16.62
N ALA A 22 36.40 19.38 15.30
CA ALA A 22 36.50 20.71 14.72
C ALA A 22 35.15 21.44 14.84
N MET A 23 35.13 22.57 15.53
CA MET A 23 33.92 23.39 15.67
C MET A 23 33.70 24.17 14.38
N ARG A 24 32.47 24.10 13.88
CA ARG A 24 32.05 24.68 12.61
C ARG A 24 31.03 25.79 12.84
N SER A 25 31.13 26.86 12.05
CA SER A 25 30.33 28.08 12.24
C SER A 25 28.94 28.03 11.60
N TRP A 26 28.71 27.10 10.67
CA TRP A 26 27.39 26.75 10.15
C TRP A 26 27.37 25.33 9.57
N ASP A 27 26.24 24.64 9.71
CA ASP A 27 26.00 23.30 9.16
C ASP A 27 24.95 23.34 8.03
N SER A 28 25.05 22.38 7.12
CA SER A 28 24.12 22.03 6.06
C SER A 28 23.66 20.59 6.27
N LEU A 29 22.43 20.30 5.88
CA LEU A 29 21.78 18.98 5.99
C LEU A 29 22.54 17.82 5.31
N PHE A 30 23.48 18.12 4.41
CA PHE A 30 24.28 17.14 3.67
C PHE A 30 25.75 17.14 4.06
N ASP A 31 26.11 17.91 5.08
CA ASP A 31 27.48 17.95 5.54
C ASP A 31 27.85 16.61 6.18
N GLN A 32 29.05 16.14 5.86
CA GLN A 32 29.61 15.01 6.58
C GLN A 32 29.83 15.39 8.05
N PRO A 33 29.85 14.40 8.97
CA PRO A 33 30.15 14.65 10.37
C PRO A 33 31.41 15.49 10.51
N VAL A 34 31.37 16.46 11.43
CA VAL A 34 32.51 17.35 11.68
C VAL A 34 33.78 16.53 11.86
N PRO A 35 34.91 16.93 11.25
CA PRO A 35 36.18 16.24 11.40
C PRO A 35 36.49 16.00 12.88
N SER A 36 36.61 14.73 13.24
CA SER A 36 36.85 14.29 14.61
C SER A 36 37.92 13.22 14.65
N ALA A 37 38.62 13.14 15.78
CA ALA A 37 39.66 12.15 15.99
C ALA A 37 39.73 11.74 17.46
N TYR A 38 40.30 10.57 17.69
CA TYR A 38 40.60 10.03 19.01
C TYR A 38 42.03 9.50 19.02
N GLY A 39 42.79 9.81 20.06
CA GLY A 39 44.23 9.52 20.13
C GLY A 39 44.77 9.55 21.55
N ALA A 40 46.01 9.10 21.72
CA ALA A 40 46.68 9.06 23.03
C ALA A 40 47.09 10.47 23.49
N THR A 41 47.35 11.38 22.55
CA THR A 41 47.73 12.76 22.85
C THR A 41 46.89 13.77 22.07
N GLU A 42 46.87 15.01 22.55
CA GLU A 42 46.19 16.11 21.86
C GLU A 42 46.81 16.41 20.49
N ALA A 43 48.13 16.26 20.37
CA ALA A 43 48.86 16.47 19.11
C ALA A 43 48.42 15.45 18.04
N GLU A 44 48.25 14.17 18.41
CA GLU A 44 47.75 13.13 17.50
C GLU A 44 46.33 13.43 17.01
N VAL A 45 45.45 13.85 17.91
CA VAL A 45 44.06 14.23 17.59
C VAL A 45 44.04 15.39 16.60
N ARG A 46 44.83 16.45 16.85
CA ARG A 46 44.95 17.61 15.95
C ARG A 46 45.45 17.20 14.56
N ALA A 47 46.52 16.42 14.48
CA ALA A 47 47.09 15.97 13.20
C ALA A 47 46.15 15.06 12.39
N ALA A 48 45.29 14.28 13.06
CA ALA A 48 44.27 13.47 12.40
C ALA A 48 43.10 14.31 11.85
N ILE A 49 42.65 15.31 12.63
CA ILE A 49 41.64 16.28 12.18
C ILE A 49 42.16 17.08 10.99
N GLU A 50 43.41 17.56 11.05
CA GLU A 50 44.05 18.33 9.98
C GLU A 50 44.10 17.55 8.67
N ARG A 51 44.57 16.29 8.70
CA ARG A 51 44.61 15.43 7.50
C ARG A 51 43.22 15.20 6.90
N THR A 52 42.22 14.99 7.75
CA THR A 52 40.84 14.77 7.31
C THR A 52 40.27 16.02 6.64
N LEU A 53 40.48 17.19 7.26
CA LEU A 53 40.02 18.46 6.74
C LEU A 53 40.73 18.84 5.44
N ALA A 54 42.06 18.65 5.37
CA ALA A 54 42.85 18.87 4.16
C ALA A 54 42.34 18.02 2.99
N ALA A 55 42.06 16.74 3.23
CA ALA A 55 41.54 15.84 2.21
C ALA A 55 40.15 16.27 1.71
N ARG A 56 39.25 16.69 2.63
CA ARG A 56 37.89 17.16 2.28
C ARG A 56 37.89 18.49 1.54
N ILE A 57 38.79 19.41 1.89
CA ILE A 57 38.97 20.66 1.15
C ILE A 57 39.52 20.38 -0.25
N ALA A 58 40.53 19.52 -0.35
CA ALA A 58 41.14 19.17 -1.64
C ALA A 58 40.17 18.43 -2.59
N SER A 59 39.22 17.65 -2.06
CA SER A 59 38.17 16.99 -2.86
C SER A 59 36.98 17.90 -3.19
N GLY A 60 36.93 19.12 -2.64
CA GLY A 60 35.81 20.04 -2.78
C GLY A 60 34.56 19.60 -1.98
N GLU A 61 34.70 18.68 -1.04
CA GLU A 61 33.63 18.20 -0.15
C GLU A 61 33.37 19.17 1.01
N ASP A 62 34.33 20.02 1.37
CA ASP A 62 34.19 21.02 2.43
C ASP A 62 35.01 22.29 2.14
N THR A 63 34.78 23.36 2.90
CA THR A 63 35.53 24.63 2.77
C THR A 63 36.12 25.07 4.09
N ILE A 64 37.32 25.68 4.07
CA ILE A 64 38.02 26.08 5.30
C ILE A 64 37.29 27.20 6.05
N ASP A 65 36.59 28.09 5.34
CA ASP A 65 35.86 29.23 5.92
C ASP A 65 34.82 28.82 6.96
N ARG A 66 34.28 27.61 6.85
CA ARG A 66 33.32 27.00 7.77
C ARG A 66 33.90 26.72 9.16
N TYR A 67 35.23 26.71 9.29
CA TYR A 67 35.91 26.38 10.54
C TYR A 67 36.72 27.54 11.12
N LEU A 68 36.75 28.69 10.42
CA LEU A 68 37.45 29.89 10.85
C LEU A 68 36.53 30.75 11.72
N TRP A 69 37.03 31.12 12.91
CA TRP A 69 36.31 31.91 13.90
C TRP A 69 37.07 33.17 14.27
N ASP A 70 36.32 34.23 14.53
CA ASP A 70 36.84 35.48 15.10
C ASP A 70 36.60 35.53 16.62
N GLU A 71 35.68 34.71 17.11
CA GLU A 71 35.21 34.72 18.48
C GLU A 71 36.02 33.82 19.42
N THR A 72 36.12 34.24 20.70
CA THR A 72 36.70 33.43 21.78
C THR A 72 35.58 32.71 22.53
N PHE A 73 35.67 31.39 22.63
CA PHE A 73 34.64 30.58 23.29
C PHE A 73 35.02 30.28 24.75
N HIS A 74 34.04 30.40 25.64
CA HIS A 74 34.11 29.97 27.02
C HIS A 74 33.30 28.69 27.23
N VAL A 75 33.75 27.82 28.15
CA VAL A 75 33.03 26.57 28.48
C VAL A 75 32.26 26.76 29.79
N SER A 76 31.01 26.32 29.81
CA SER A 76 30.16 26.34 30.99
C SER A 76 29.33 25.05 31.05
N SER A 77 28.61 24.81 32.15
CA SER A 77 27.82 23.59 32.30
C SER A 77 26.46 23.86 32.94
N VAL A 78 25.48 23.02 32.61
CA VAL A 78 24.11 23.08 33.12
C VAL A 78 23.61 21.68 33.48
N LEU A 79 22.83 21.57 34.54
CA LEU A 79 22.10 20.35 34.89
C LEU A 79 20.74 20.32 34.20
N VAL A 80 20.45 19.21 33.52
CA VAL A 80 19.20 18.95 32.80
C VAL A 80 18.59 17.65 33.30
N ASP A 81 17.34 17.69 33.74
CA ASP A 81 16.59 16.51 34.16
C ASP A 81 15.86 15.89 32.96
N VAL A 82 16.13 14.61 32.67
CA VAL A 82 15.57 13.91 31.51
C VAL A 82 14.78 12.68 31.94
N ALA A 83 13.56 12.50 31.42
CA ALA A 83 12.74 11.32 31.68
C ALA A 83 13.09 10.16 30.73
N PRO A 84 13.47 8.97 31.24
CA PRO A 84 13.90 7.83 30.42
C PRO A 84 12.71 7.05 29.84
N LEU A 85 12.98 6.17 28.86
CA LEU A 85 12.03 5.15 28.41
C LEU A 85 11.79 4.12 29.52
N SER A 86 10.53 3.87 29.83
CA SER A 86 10.06 2.85 30.78
C SER A 86 9.03 1.93 30.11
N PHE A 87 8.67 0.83 30.77
CA PHE A 87 7.64 -0.09 30.26
C PHE A 87 6.58 -0.34 31.32
N VAL A 88 5.31 -0.17 30.95
CA VAL A 88 4.13 -0.52 31.77
C VAL A 88 3.32 -1.54 30.97
N GLU A 89 3.08 -2.72 31.52
CA GLU A 89 2.33 -3.80 30.85
C GLU A 89 2.85 -4.11 29.42
N LYS A 90 4.17 -4.06 29.22
CA LYS A 90 4.87 -4.23 27.92
C LYS A 90 4.62 -3.11 26.89
N GLN A 91 3.96 -2.01 27.25
CA GLN A 91 3.90 -0.79 26.45
C GLN A 91 5.03 0.17 26.84
N PRO A 92 5.78 0.73 25.87
CA PRO A 92 6.78 1.75 26.15
C PRO A 92 6.09 3.05 26.58
N VAL A 93 6.49 3.62 27.71
CA VAL A 93 5.99 4.88 28.27
C VAL A 93 7.15 5.75 28.73
N VAL A 94 6.94 7.07 28.83
CA VAL A 94 7.93 7.96 29.45
C VAL A 94 7.92 7.73 30.97
N GLY A 95 9.08 7.42 31.52
CA GLY A 95 9.24 7.14 32.95
C GLY A 95 9.02 8.36 33.81
N SER A 96 8.37 8.19 34.96
CA SER A 96 8.07 9.29 35.89
C SER A 96 9.27 9.77 36.71
N ARG A 97 10.38 9.01 36.73
CA ARG A 97 11.62 9.38 37.43
C ARG A 97 12.63 9.95 36.45
N THR A 98 13.03 11.19 36.65
CA THR A 98 14.04 11.86 35.82
C THR A 98 15.47 11.46 36.22
N ILE A 99 16.38 11.58 35.26
CA ILE A 99 17.82 11.37 35.42
C ILE A 99 18.51 12.74 35.21
N PRO A 100 19.29 13.25 36.19
CA PRO A 100 20.01 14.49 36.04
C PRO A 100 21.27 14.27 35.18
N LEU A 101 21.40 15.04 34.11
CA LEU A 101 22.56 15.05 33.20
C LEU A 101 23.28 16.40 33.31
N ARG A 102 24.60 16.38 33.49
CA ARG A 102 25.43 17.59 33.40
C ARG A 102 25.92 17.78 31.97
N VAL A 103 25.43 18.82 31.32
CA VAL A 103 25.74 19.11 29.91
C VAL A 103 26.71 20.29 29.86
N ARG A 104 27.89 20.09 29.27
CA ARG A 104 28.85 21.18 28.97
C ARG A 104 28.50 21.83 27.62
N TYR A 105 28.65 23.14 27.55
CA TYR A 105 28.41 23.93 26.35
C TYR A 105 29.49 25.01 26.18
N ALA A 106 29.79 25.34 24.93
CA ALA A 106 30.63 26.48 24.56
C ALA A 106 29.75 27.71 24.37
N TRP A 107 30.22 28.90 24.72
CA TRP A 107 29.52 30.14 24.38
C TRP A 107 30.47 31.28 24.03
N SER A 108 30.00 32.21 23.20
CA SER A 108 30.71 33.44 22.88
C SER A 108 29.75 34.59 22.57
N ARG A 109 30.21 35.84 22.73
CA ARG A 109 29.44 37.04 22.38
C ARG A 109 29.78 37.44 20.94
N VAL A 110 28.76 37.51 20.10
CA VAL A 110 28.86 37.90 18.70
C VAL A 110 28.84 39.44 18.59
N GLU A 111 29.38 40.00 17.49
CA GLU A 111 29.43 41.46 17.26
C GLU A 111 28.07 42.16 17.37
N SER A 112 26.99 41.45 17.04
CA SER A 112 25.60 41.92 17.16
C SER A 112 25.09 42.07 18.59
N GLY A 113 25.89 41.70 19.60
CA GLY A 113 25.50 41.72 21.02
C GLY A 113 24.84 40.42 21.49
N ALA A 114 24.41 39.55 20.58
CA ALA A 114 23.83 38.25 20.89
C ALA A 114 24.88 37.25 21.42
N ILE A 115 24.42 36.22 22.14
CA ILE A 115 25.25 35.15 22.67
C ILE A 115 25.01 33.88 21.87
N ARG A 116 26.07 33.39 21.23
CA ARG A 116 26.09 32.09 20.58
C ARG A 116 26.42 31.03 21.61
N VAL A 117 25.59 30.00 21.70
CA VAL A 117 25.76 28.84 22.58
C VAL A 117 25.86 27.60 21.69
N MET A 118 26.82 26.71 21.96
CA MET A 118 27.05 25.49 21.21
C MET A 118 27.13 24.29 22.14
N LEU A 119 26.51 23.19 21.74
CA LEU A 119 26.54 21.89 22.42
C LEU A 119 27.16 20.87 21.46
N PRO A 120 28.50 20.80 21.37
CA PRO A 120 29.17 20.04 20.31
C PRO A 120 28.86 18.53 20.35
N ARG A 121 28.73 17.93 21.55
CA ARG A 121 28.35 16.52 21.72
C ARG A 121 26.95 16.19 21.21
N LEU A 122 26.08 17.20 21.09
CA LEU A 122 24.71 17.05 20.60
C LEU A 122 24.54 17.63 19.18
N GLY A 123 25.59 18.22 18.60
CA GLY A 123 25.52 18.88 17.29
C GLY A 123 24.53 20.06 17.25
N MET A 124 24.27 20.71 18.39
CA MET A 124 23.28 21.80 18.47
C MET A 124 23.95 23.14 18.71
N TRP A 125 23.37 24.21 18.19
CA TRP A 125 23.74 25.58 18.52
C TRP A 125 22.49 26.45 18.68
N LEU A 126 22.61 27.51 19.47
CA LEU A 126 21.56 28.45 19.81
C LEU A 126 22.14 29.88 19.72
N LEU A 127 21.32 30.84 19.32
CA LEU A 127 21.64 32.27 19.41
C LEU A 127 20.63 32.91 20.37
N LEU A 128 21.14 33.55 21.42
CA LEU A 128 20.35 34.06 22.54
C LEU A 128 20.62 35.56 22.74
N GLU A 129 19.66 36.26 23.34
CA GLU A 129 19.82 37.69 23.67
C GLU A 129 20.80 37.91 24.82
N ASP A 130 20.82 37.01 25.80
CA ASP A 130 21.72 37.05 26.96
C ASP A 130 22.16 35.65 27.43
N LEU A 131 23.08 35.62 28.41
CA LEU A 131 23.67 34.37 28.91
C LEU A 131 22.79 33.72 29.98
N GLU A 132 21.93 34.49 30.64
CA GLU A 132 21.05 34.00 31.70
C GLU A 132 19.99 33.06 31.11
N GLY A 133 19.49 33.37 29.91
CA GLY A 133 18.56 32.53 29.15
C GLY A 133 19.16 31.21 28.65
N ALA A 134 20.49 31.09 28.57
CA ALA A 134 21.16 29.89 28.06
C ALA A 134 20.83 28.64 28.90
N ARG A 135 20.74 28.81 30.22
CA ARG A 135 20.38 27.70 31.13
C ARG A 135 19.00 27.12 30.79
N ALA A 136 17.99 27.99 30.69
CA ALA A 136 16.62 27.58 30.44
C ALA A 136 16.46 27.01 29.02
N ALA A 137 17.09 27.64 28.01
CA ALA A 137 17.06 27.19 26.63
C ALA A 137 17.69 25.79 26.47
N ILE A 138 18.87 25.56 27.06
CA ILE A 138 19.53 24.25 27.02
C ILE A 138 18.68 23.21 27.76
N GLN A 139 18.16 23.53 28.95
CA GLN A 139 17.29 22.61 29.68
C GLN A 139 16.08 22.19 28.86
N HIS A 140 15.42 23.13 28.18
CA HIS A 140 14.26 22.85 27.35
C HIS A 140 14.61 21.96 26.14
N VAL A 141 15.62 22.34 25.37
CA VAL A 141 15.99 21.63 24.13
C VAL A 141 16.55 20.24 24.43
N VAL A 142 17.41 20.11 25.44
CA VAL A 142 18.02 18.82 25.81
C VAL A 142 17.00 17.89 26.47
N ALA A 143 16.15 18.39 27.37
CA ALA A 143 15.12 17.55 28.00
C ALA A 143 14.06 17.09 26.99
N GLY A 144 13.67 17.97 26.05
CA GLY A 144 12.76 17.61 24.96
C GLY A 144 13.37 16.60 23.98
N GLY A 145 14.62 16.81 23.58
CA GLY A 145 15.32 15.95 22.62
C GLY A 145 15.65 14.55 23.14
N LEU A 146 15.86 14.40 24.45
CA LEU A 146 16.20 13.11 25.09
C LEU A 146 15.00 12.46 25.82
N LEU A 147 13.80 13.00 25.65
CA LEU A 147 12.59 12.47 26.28
C LEU A 147 12.30 11.04 25.80
N GLY A 148 12.21 10.10 26.74
CA GLY A 148 11.98 8.70 26.40
C GLY A 148 13.19 8.01 25.76
N ALA A 149 14.41 8.53 25.94
CA ALA A 149 15.63 7.84 25.55
C ALA A 149 15.88 6.59 26.42
N ALA A 150 16.56 5.57 25.87
CA ALA A 150 16.87 4.36 26.60
C ALA A 150 17.73 4.66 27.85
N GLY A 151 17.35 4.13 29.01
CA GLY A 151 18.01 4.44 30.29
C GLY A 151 19.52 4.17 30.30
N ARG A 152 19.99 3.16 29.54
CA ARG A 152 21.42 2.88 29.36
C ARG A 152 22.17 4.02 28.65
N ALA A 153 21.60 4.57 27.58
CA ALA A 153 22.22 5.67 26.83
C ALA A 153 22.29 6.96 27.68
N LEU A 154 21.26 7.21 28.50
CA LEU A 154 21.26 8.32 29.45
C LEU A 154 22.29 8.13 30.58
N TYR A 155 22.54 6.90 31.00
CA TYR A 155 23.57 6.60 32.00
C TYR A 155 24.99 6.83 31.44
N GLU A 156 25.25 6.40 30.21
CA GLU A 156 26.54 6.65 29.51
C GLU A 156 26.78 8.16 29.30
N LEU A 157 25.72 8.95 29.04
CA LEU A 157 25.80 10.41 28.94
C LEU A 157 26.04 11.14 30.28
N ARG A 158 25.96 10.44 31.41
CA ARG A 158 26.21 11.01 32.73
C ARG A 158 27.69 11.13 33.05
N GLU A 159 28.56 10.47 32.29
CA GLU A 159 30.00 10.63 32.41
C GLU A 159 30.38 12.08 32.10
N GLU A 160 31.15 12.68 33.00
CA GLU A 160 31.61 14.07 32.91
C GLU A 160 33.08 14.12 32.52
N PRO A 161 33.41 13.92 31.24
CA PRO A 161 34.78 14.05 30.81
C PRO A 161 35.23 15.51 30.91
N ASP A 162 36.55 15.72 30.96
CA ASP A 162 37.07 17.08 30.95
C ASP A 162 37.05 17.64 29.52
N GLU A 163 36.08 18.51 29.27
CA GLU A 163 35.84 19.15 27.97
C GLU A 163 36.32 20.61 27.94
N VAL A 164 37.15 20.96 26.95
CA VAL A 164 37.73 22.32 26.75
C VAL A 164 37.69 22.74 25.28
N VAL A 165 37.56 24.05 25.03
CA VAL A 165 37.76 24.63 23.69
C VAL A 165 39.20 25.12 23.56
N ARG A 166 39.88 24.73 22.48
CA ARG A 166 41.22 25.23 22.15
C ARG A 166 41.21 25.95 20.82
N GLU A 167 41.82 27.14 20.82
CA GLU A 167 42.19 27.85 19.60
C GLU A 167 43.35 27.12 18.91
N TRP A 168 43.26 27.01 17.59
CA TRP A 168 44.23 26.30 16.77
C TRP A 168 44.32 26.96 15.38
N ASP A 169 45.54 27.13 14.88
CA ASP A 169 45.83 27.69 13.56
C ASP A 169 46.65 26.65 12.77
N PRO A 170 46.02 25.82 11.92
CA PRO A 170 46.74 24.82 11.12
C PRO A 170 47.47 25.43 9.93
N GLU A 171 48.48 24.73 9.41
CA GLU A 171 49.28 25.17 8.24
C GLU A 171 48.51 25.08 6.90
N LEU A 172 47.21 24.79 6.94
CA LEU A 172 46.31 24.70 5.79
C LEU A 172 46.03 26.04 5.10
N THR A 173 46.49 27.16 5.66
CA THR A 173 46.16 28.53 5.24
C THR A 173 47.17 29.11 4.23
N THR A 174 47.24 28.54 3.01
CA THR A 174 47.91 29.19 1.87
C THR A 174 47.18 28.97 0.53
N HIS A 175 45.90 29.33 0.44
CA HIS A 175 45.30 29.71 -0.84
C HIS A 175 44.31 30.85 -0.63
N THR A 176 44.84 32.07 -0.72
CA THR A 176 44.08 33.30 -0.92
C THR A 176 43.40 33.23 -2.29
N THR A 177 42.11 32.93 -2.32
CA THR A 177 41.28 33.18 -3.50
C THR A 177 41.15 34.69 -3.66
N THR A 178 41.73 35.20 -4.74
CA THR A 178 41.55 36.57 -5.21
C THR A 178 40.07 36.83 -5.51
N ALA A 179 39.60 37.99 -5.07
CA ALA A 179 38.29 38.54 -5.38
C ALA A 179 38.17 38.83 -6.88
N GLU A 180 37.86 37.80 -7.68
CA GLU A 180 37.39 37.95 -9.07
C GLU A 180 36.63 36.72 -9.62
N ASP A 181 36.51 35.60 -8.88
CA ASP A 181 35.68 34.43 -9.27
C ASP A 181 34.31 34.36 -8.56
N ALA A 182 33.65 35.52 -8.40
CA ALA A 182 32.28 35.58 -7.92
C ALA A 182 31.28 35.28 -9.05
N GLU A 183 31.23 34.04 -9.55
CA GLU A 183 30.06 33.44 -10.26
C GLU A 183 30.39 32.01 -10.74
N VAL A 184 30.32 31.02 -9.85
CA VAL A 184 30.26 29.60 -10.27
C VAL A 184 29.18 28.87 -9.47
N HIS A 185 28.02 28.67 -10.12
CA HIS A 185 26.93 27.83 -9.62
C HIS A 185 27.43 26.43 -9.25
N HIS A 186 27.44 26.11 -7.94
CA HIS A 186 27.56 24.74 -7.46
C HIS A 186 26.34 23.92 -7.90
N ALA A 187 26.54 22.64 -8.24
CA ALA A 187 25.45 21.75 -8.61
C ALA A 187 24.42 21.61 -7.45
N PRO A 188 23.10 21.57 -7.73
CA PRO A 188 22.06 21.62 -6.71
C PRO A 188 22.10 20.40 -5.77
N PRO A 189 22.44 20.56 -4.48
CA PRO A 189 22.60 19.44 -3.54
C PRO A 189 21.26 18.82 -3.12
N THR A 190 20.22 19.63 -2.92
CA THR A 190 18.91 19.16 -2.43
C THR A 190 18.18 18.35 -3.50
N LEU A 191 18.10 18.86 -4.73
CA LEU A 191 17.48 18.14 -5.85
C LEU A 191 18.13 16.78 -6.09
N ARG A 192 19.47 16.67 -5.98
CA ARG A 192 20.16 15.38 -6.15
C ARG A 192 19.85 14.36 -5.06
N ALA A 193 19.55 14.82 -3.84
CA ALA A 193 19.26 13.94 -2.72
C ALA A 193 17.86 13.31 -2.82
N ILE A 194 16.87 14.07 -3.30
CA ILE A 194 15.45 13.69 -3.22
C ILE A 194 14.74 13.57 -4.58
N ALA A 195 15.43 13.92 -5.67
CA ALA A 195 14.89 13.83 -7.01
C ALA A 195 15.87 13.14 -7.97
N GLU A 196 15.31 12.61 -9.05
CA GLU A 196 16.06 11.91 -10.08
C GLU A 196 16.11 12.74 -11.36
N ASP A 197 17.30 13.00 -11.89
CA ASP A 197 17.49 13.75 -13.14
C ASP A 197 17.09 12.88 -14.34
N LEU A 198 15.85 13.02 -14.81
CA LEU A 198 15.31 12.29 -15.95
C LEU A 198 15.99 12.71 -17.26
N THR A 199 16.41 13.98 -17.38
CA THR A 199 17.12 14.48 -18.56
C THR A 199 18.53 13.88 -18.67
N ALA A 200 19.25 13.73 -17.55
CA ALA A 200 20.52 13.03 -17.50
C ALA A 200 20.35 11.54 -17.83
N ARG A 201 19.32 10.88 -17.28
CA ARG A 201 19.01 9.48 -17.63
C ARG A 201 18.68 9.32 -19.11
N ALA A 202 17.93 10.24 -19.70
CA ALA A 202 17.63 10.24 -21.12
C ALA A 202 18.90 10.39 -21.96
N THR A 203 19.77 11.33 -21.57
CA THR A 203 21.07 11.56 -22.23
C THR A 203 21.97 10.34 -22.15
N ALA A 204 21.94 9.60 -21.04
CA ALA A 204 22.69 8.36 -20.85
C ALA A 204 22.02 7.13 -21.50
N GLY A 205 20.88 7.28 -22.18
CA GLY A 205 20.13 6.16 -22.75
C GLY A 205 19.51 5.20 -21.71
N ARG A 206 19.40 5.63 -20.44
CA ARG A 206 18.89 4.84 -19.30
C ARG A 206 17.39 4.98 -19.07
N LEU A 207 16.70 5.80 -19.85
CA LEU A 207 15.23 5.82 -19.84
C LEU A 207 14.69 4.67 -20.70
N PRO A 208 13.52 4.10 -20.34
CA PRO A 208 12.86 3.11 -21.18
C PRO A 208 12.72 3.64 -22.61
N GLN A 209 12.95 2.79 -23.62
CA GLN A 209 12.49 3.07 -24.96
C GLN A 209 10.97 3.33 -24.92
N LEU A 210 10.46 4.22 -25.75
CA LEU A 210 9.03 4.53 -25.79
C LEU A 210 8.49 3.92 -27.07
N VAL A 211 7.25 3.47 -27.05
CA VAL A 211 6.62 2.74 -28.15
C VAL A 211 5.36 3.47 -28.58
N GLY A 212 5.14 3.53 -29.88
CA GLY A 212 3.99 4.20 -30.48
C GLY A 212 4.08 5.72 -30.43
N ASP A 213 3.27 6.34 -31.27
CA ASP A 213 3.06 7.78 -31.31
C ASP A 213 2.18 8.21 -30.13
N ASP A 214 2.20 9.51 -29.82
CA ASP A 214 1.39 10.10 -28.76
C ASP A 214 0.88 11.46 -29.23
N PRO A 215 -0.31 11.48 -29.86
CA PRO A 215 -0.89 12.69 -30.42
C PRO A 215 -1.04 13.80 -29.38
N THR A 216 -1.29 13.45 -28.11
CA THR A 216 -1.41 14.43 -27.02
C THR A 216 -0.06 15.06 -26.72
N PHE A 217 1.01 14.26 -26.68
CA PHE A 217 2.38 14.78 -26.53
C PHE A 217 2.76 15.67 -27.71
N ASP A 218 2.55 15.19 -28.93
CA ASP A 218 2.91 15.91 -30.16
C ASP A 218 2.17 17.24 -30.29
N ALA A 219 0.88 17.29 -29.91
CA ALA A 219 0.11 18.53 -29.87
C ALA A 219 0.60 19.51 -28.79
N THR A 220 1.23 19.03 -27.72
CA THR A 220 1.76 19.86 -26.62
C THR A 220 3.18 20.35 -26.92
N VAL A 221 3.91 19.75 -27.87
CA VAL A 221 5.30 20.10 -28.21
C VAL A 221 5.55 21.61 -28.38
N PRO A 222 4.70 22.38 -29.10
CA PRO A 222 4.91 23.83 -29.24
C PRO A 222 4.93 24.59 -27.91
N GLU A 223 4.18 24.12 -26.90
CA GLU A 223 4.18 24.69 -25.55
C GLU A 223 5.44 24.27 -24.77
N LEU A 224 5.89 23.02 -24.95
CA LEU A 224 7.09 22.46 -24.31
C LEU A 224 8.40 23.09 -24.79
N ASP A 225 8.42 23.58 -26.03
CA ASP A 225 9.62 24.14 -26.68
C ASP A 225 9.89 25.60 -26.37
N ARG A 226 8.96 26.27 -25.69
CA ARG A 226 9.14 27.65 -25.21
C ARG A 226 10.36 27.73 -24.31
N ASP A 227 11.03 28.88 -24.26
CA ASP A 227 12.18 29.10 -23.37
C ASP A 227 11.82 28.88 -21.90
N ARG A 228 10.58 29.23 -21.53
CA ARG A 228 9.97 28.92 -20.25
C ARG A 228 8.67 28.14 -20.47
N PRO A 229 8.71 26.79 -20.48
CA PRO A 229 7.48 25.99 -20.57
C PRO A 229 6.61 26.23 -19.33
N PRO A 230 5.26 26.23 -19.47
CA PRO A 230 4.35 26.42 -18.34
C PRO A 230 4.39 25.21 -17.39
N SER A 231 3.88 25.39 -16.17
CA SER A 231 3.55 24.26 -15.30
C SER A 231 2.44 23.43 -15.95
N LEU A 232 2.60 22.10 -15.99
CA LEU A 232 1.67 21.17 -16.64
C LEU A 232 1.00 20.27 -15.62
N LEU A 233 -0.31 20.07 -15.76
CA LEU A 233 -1.04 19.05 -15.01
C LEU A 233 -1.55 17.99 -15.97
N LEU A 234 -0.92 16.81 -15.93
CA LEU A 234 -1.28 15.65 -16.74
C LEU A 234 -2.45 14.93 -16.10
N VAL A 235 -3.63 15.00 -16.73
CA VAL A 235 -4.87 14.43 -16.20
C VAL A 235 -5.28 13.22 -17.04
N GLY A 236 -5.48 12.08 -16.39
CA GLY A 236 -5.96 10.87 -17.07
C GLY A 236 -6.05 9.67 -16.14
N GLY A 237 -6.65 8.59 -16.59
CA GLY A 237 -6.77 7.36 -15.79
C GLY A 237 -5.41 6.68 -15.48
N GLU A 238 -5.41 5.75 -14.53
CA GLU A 238 -4.21 4.97 -14.22
C GLU A 238 -3.83 4.03 -15.38
N GLY A 239 -2.62 4.18 -15.92
CA GLY A 239 -2.10 3.36 -17.02
C GLY A 239 -2.31 3.92 -18.43
N VAL A 240 -2.88 5.11 -18.60
CA VAL A 240 -3.07 5.77 -19.90
C VAL A 240 -1.79 6.28 -20.56
N GLY A 241 -0.69 6.39 -19.80
CA GLY A 241 0.62 6.79 -20.33
C GLY A 241 1.15 8.14 -19.84
N LYS A 242 0.59 8.71 -18.76
CA LYS A 242 1.09 9.95 -18.12
C LYS A 242 2.60 9.93 -17.85
N THR A 243 3.10 8.87 -17.20
CA THR A 243 4.54 8.71 -16.98
C THR A 243 5.34 8.54 -18.28
N SER A 244 4.75 7.95 -19.33
CA SER A 244 5.38 7.88 -20.66
C SER A 244 5.48 9.26 -21.31
N PHE A 245 4.48 10.13 -21.14
CA PHE A 245 4.53 11.53 -21.56
C PHE A 245 5.70 12.27 -20.90
N VAL A 246 5.87 12.13 -19.59
CA VAL A 246 6.99 12.73 -18.83
C VAL A 246 8.34 12.22 -19.35
N GLN A 247 8.45 10.93 -19.67
CA GLN A 247 9.66 10.35 -20.26
C GLN A 247 9.92 10.86 -21.69
N ARG A 248 8.87 11.07 -22.51
CA ARG A 248 8.99 11.72 -23.83
C ARG A 248 9.53 13.15 -23.66
N PHE A 249 9.01 13.88 -22.67
CA PHE A 249 9.48 15.24 -22.39
C PHE A 249 10.96 15.27 -21.96
N ALA A 250 11.37 14.38 -21.05
CA ALA A 250 12.77 14.26 -20.64
C ALA A 250 13.72 13.97 -21.82
N LYS A 251 13.31 13.07 -22.74
CA LYS A 251 14.09 12.77 -23.96
C LYS A 251 14.17 13.96 -24.90
N ARG A 252 13.08 14.71 -25.04
CA ARG A 252 13.05 15.93 -25.86
C ARG A 252 14.02 16.98 -25.30
N LEU A 253 13.96 17.27 -24.00
CA LEU A 253 14.90 18.17 -23.33
C LEU A 253 16.36 17.72 -23.50
N ALA A 254 16.62 16.42 -23.37
CA ALA A 254 17.96 15.86 -23.59
C ALA A 254 18.46 16.05 -25.03
N SER A 255 17.57 15.88 -26.03
CA SER A 255 17.91 16.09 -27.43
C SER A 255 18.23 17.55 -27.74
N GLN A 256 17.45 18.50 -27.21
CA GLN A 256 17.70 19.94 -27.38
C GLN A 256 19.03 20.37 -26.77
N ARG A 257 19.41 19.80 -25.61
CA ARG A 257 20.69 20.07 -24.95
C ARG A 257 21.91 19.54 -25.72
N ARG A 258 21.73 18.56 -26.63
CA ARG A 258 22.80 18.07 -27.52
C ARG A 258 23.02 18.97 -28.74
N GLY A 259 22.01 19.75 -29.16
CA GLY A 259 21.98 20.49 -30.42
C GLY A 259 22.67 21.87 -30.46
N GLY A 260 23.48 22.25 -29.47
CA GLY A 260 24.44 23.36 -29.64
C GLY A 260 24.37 24.56 -28.67
N ASN A 261 23.45 24.60 -27.70
CA ASN A 261 23.56 25.55 -26.58
C ASN A 261 23.05 24.93 -25.26
N LYS A 262 23.98 24.55 -24.37
CA LYS A 262 23.67 23.98 -23.05
C LYS A 262 23.11 25.03 -22.07
N ARG A 263 23.41 26.33 -22.30
CA ARG A 263 22.94 27.44 -21.47
C ARG A 263 21.47 27.75 -21.81
N GLY A 264 20.62 27.78 -20.79
CA GLY A 264 19.20 28.19 -20.90
C GLY A 264 18.16 27.09 -21.14
N ARG A 265 18.56 25.82 -21.33
CA ARG A 265 17.60 24.71 -21.48
C ARG A 265 17.38 23.99 -20.13
N PRO A 266 16.15 23.84 -19.63
CA PRO A 266 15.91 23.22 -18.32
C PRO A 266 16.20 21.72 -18.31
N ARG A 267 16.55 21.19 -17.13
CA ARG A 267 16.49 19.75 -16.83
C ARG A 267 15.12 19.41 -16.23
N LEU A 268 14.78 18.12 -16.25
CA LEU A 268 13.58 17.59 -15.63
C LEU A 268 13.95 16.64 -14.49
N TRP A 269 13.60 17.05 -13.27
CA TRP A 269 13.85 16.30 -12.03
C TRP A 269 12.58 15.60 -11.57
N SER A 270 12.61 14.32 -11.24
CA SER A 270 11.43 13.59 -10.77
C SER A 270 11.50 13.28 -9.28
N THR A 271 10.47 13.68 -8.54
CA THR A 271 10.32 13.37 -7.11
C THR A 271 8.91 12.86 -6.80
N SER A 272 8.67 12.53 -5.53
CA SER A 272 7.38 12.11 -4.95
C SER A 272 7.27 12.67 -3.53
N ARG A 273 6.06 12.70 -2.96
CA ARG A 273 5.84 13.06 -1.54
C ARG A 273 6.79 12.29 -0.63
N ASP A 274 6.87 10.97 -0.80
CA ASP A 274 7.64 10.09 0.08
C ASP A 274 9.16 10.37 0.00
N ARG A 275 9.68 10.70 -1.19
CA ARG A 275 11.10 11.09 -1.35
C ARG A 275 11.39 12.44 -0.68
N ILE A 276 10.46 13.40 -0.73
CA ILE A 276 10.61 14.68 -0.05
C ILE A 276 10.63 14.47 1.48
N LEU A 277 9.79 13.58 2.00
CA LEU A 277 9.71 13.28 3.43
C LEU A 277 10.78 12.31 3.94
N ALA A 278 11.48 11.59 3.06
CA ALA A 278 12.45 10.59 3.43
C ALA A 278 13.57 11.16 4.32
N GLY A 279 13.79 10.52 5.47
CA GLY A 279 14.82 10.94 6.44
C GLY A 279 14.45 12.16 7.30
N MET A 280 13.21 12.66 7.21
CA MET A 280 12.77 13.81 8.02
C MET A 280 12.11 13.36 9.32
N THR A 281 12.94 13.18 10.35
CA THR A 281 12.52 12.70 11.68
C THR A 281 12.04 13.83 12.60
N TYR A 282 12.42 15.09 12.31
CA TYR A 282 12.14 16.25 13.17
C TYR A 282 11.15 17.23 12.51
N LEU A 283 10.40 17.95 13.35
CA LEU A 283 9.45 18.99 12.95
C LEU A 283 10.17 20.15 12.23
N GLY A 284 9.65 20.63 11.10
CA GLY A 284 10.23 21.75 10.35
C GLY A 284 11.21 21.35 9.24
N MET A 285 11.84 20.17 9.34
CA MET A 285 12.90 19.75 8.40
C MET A 285 12.38 19.61 6.96
N TRP A 286 11.21 19.02 6.78
CA TRP A 286 10.66 18.84 5.44
C TRP A 286 10.24 20.17 4.82
N GLN A 287 9.84 21.16 5.63
CA GLN A 287 9.55 22.51 5.15
C GLN A 287 10.81 23.21 4.66
N GLU A 288 11.90 23.19 5.42
CA GLU A 288 13.19 23.76 5.01
C GLU A 288 13.68 23.13 3.71
N ARG A 289 13.59 21.80 3.58
CA ARG A 289 13.92 21.09 2.34
C ARG A 289 13.06 21.56 1.16
N CYS A 290 11.77 21.84 1.38
CA CYS A 290 10.90 22.38 0.33
C CYS A 290 11.30 23.81 -0.06
N LEU A 291 11.72 24.65 0.89
CA LEU A 291 12.23 25.99 0.60
C LEU A 291 13.55 25.92 -0.19
N SER A 292 14.49 25.07 0.21
CA SER A 292 15.73 24.84 -0.55
C SER A 292 15.47 24.30 -1.96
N LEU A 293 14.46 23.44 -2.13
CA LEU A 293 14.00 23.00 -3.45
C LEU A 293 13.52 24.17 -4.32
N VAL A 294 12.72 25.08 -3.75
CA VAL A 294 12.23 26.27 -4.46
C VAL A 294 13.39 27.14 -4.90
N GLU A 295 14.33 27.43 -4.01
CA GLU A 295 15.53 28.23 -4.32
C GLU A 295 16.37 27.60 -5.44
N GLU A 296 16.67 26.30 -5.35
CA GLU A 296 17.45 25.59 -6.37
C GLU A 296 16.76 25.56 -7.74
N LEU A 297 15.45 25.33 -7.77
CA LEU A 297 14.66 25.29 -9.01
C LEU A 297 14.48 26.69 -9.63
N ALA A 298 14.25 27.71 -8.81
CA ALA A 298 14.12 29.09 -9.27
C ALA A 298 15.44 29.61 -9.85
N SER A 299 16.57 29.31 -9.19
CA SER A 299 17.91 29.70 -9.65
C SER A 299 18.32 28.97 -10.93
N SER A 300 18.13 27.66 -11.00
CA SER A 300 18.52 26.85 -12.17
C SER A 300 17.57 27.03 -13.36
N GLY A 301 16.31 27.38 -13.08
CA GLY A 301 15.24 27.34 -14.06
C GLY A 301 14.88 25.92 -14.50
N ASP A 302 15.25 24.88 -13.74
CA ASP A 302 14.89 23.49 -14.03
C ASP A 302 13.40 23.21 -13.73
N LEU A 303 12.91 22.08 -14.23
CA LEU A 303 11.53 21.61 -14.07
C LEU A 303 11.46 20.51 -13.01
N LEU A 304 10.42 20.55 -12.18
CA LEU A 304 10.12 19.50 -11.21
C LEU A 304 8.93 18.66 -11.66
N HIS A 305 9.12 17.37 -11.83
CA HIS A 305 8.06 16.38 -12.02
C HIS A 305 7.64 15.78 -10.68
N VAL A 306 6.34 15.77 -10.40
CA VAL A 306 5.72 15.13 -9.24
C VAL A 306 4.70 14.10 -9.72
N ASP A 307 4.90 12.86 -9.29
CA ASP A 307 4.10 11.70 -9.72
C ASP A 307 2.61 11.76 -9.31
N ARG A 308 2.25 12.52 -8.28
CA ARG A 308 0.84 12.71 -7.89
C ARG A 308 0.61 14.05 -7.19
N LEU A 309 -0.17 14.94 -7.81
CA LEU A 309 -0.46 16.26 -7.24
C LEU A 309 -1.20 16.16 -5.89
N LEU A 310 -2.23 15.31 -5.81
CA LEU A 310 -3.04 15.17 -4.60
C LEU A 310 -2.21 14.74 -3.37
N ALA A 311 -1.14 13.97 -3.58
CA ALA A 311 -0.26 13.53 -2.50
C ALA A 311 0.46 14.71 -1.82
N LEU A 312 0.71 15.81 -2.53
CA LEU A 312 1.31 17.01 -1.94
C LEU A 312 0.34 17.77 -1.04
N LEU A 313 -0.97 17.60 -1.24
CA LEU A 313 -2.01 18.25 -0.45
C LEU A 313 -2.32 17.50 0.85
N GLU A 314 -1.95 16.22 1.01
CA GLU A 314 -2.28 15.50 2.25
C GLU A 314 -1.51 16.10 3.44
N ARG A 315 -2.21 16.29 4.57
CA ARG A 315 -1.66 16.93 5.76
C ARG A 315 -0.59 16.08 6.42
N GLN A 316 0.44 16.72 6.96
CA GLN A 316 1.46 16.11 7.81
C GLN A 316 1.01 16.13 9.28
N HIS A 317 1.81 15.55 10.17
CA HIS A 317 1.56 15.54 11.62
C HIS A 317 1.39 16.94 12.23
N ASP A 318 2.00 17.95 11.62
CA ASP A 318 1.89 19.36 12.00
C ASP A 318 0.63 20.07 11.46
N GLY A 319 -0.19 19.36 10.68
CA GLY A 319 -1.41 19.90 10.08
C GLY A 319 -1.20 20.68 8.78
N SER A 320 0.04 20.95 8.37
CA SER A 320 0.38 21.62 7.10
C SER A 320 0.60 20.63 5.97
N SER A 321 0.73 21.11 4.74
CA SER A 321 0.99 20.26 3.56
C SER A 321 2.15 20.77 2.70
N ILE A 322 2.77 19.88 1.91
CA ILE A 322 3.86 20.25 0.99
C ILE A 322 3.37 21.28 -0.05
N ALA A 323 2.12 21.14 -0.48
CA ALA A 323 1.50 22.08 -1.40
C ALA A 323 1.34 23.50 -0.82
N GLU A 324 1.20 23.66 0.50
CA GLU A 324 1.16 25.00 1.13
C GLU A 324 2.53 25.70 1.10
N VAL A 325 3.62 24.94 1.12
CA VAL A 325 5.00 25.48 1.06
C VAL A 325 5.43 25.74 -0.40
N LEU A 326 5.19 24.80 -1.31
CA LEU A 326 5.58 24.94 -2.71
C LEU A 326 4.60 25.80 -3.52
N GLY A 327 3.34 25.86 -3.10
CA GLY A 327 2.25 26.47 -3.84
C GLY A 327 2.47 27.93 -4.23
N PRO A 328 2.90 28.82 -3.31
CA PRO A 328 3.17 30.22 -3.64
C PRO A 328 4.17 30.39 -4.80
N ALA A 329 5.27 29.65 -4.80
CA ALA A 329 6.29 29.71 -5.85
C ALA A 329 5.79 29.16 -7.21
N ILE A 330 4.90 28.17 -7.19
CA ILE A 330 4.25 27.63 -8.40
C ILE A 330 3.27 28.65 -8.98
N VAL A 331 2.43 29.25 -8.13
CA VAL A 331 1.43 30.25 -8.53
C VAL A 331 2.09 31.52 -9.05
N ALA A 332 3.19 31.96 -8.41
CA ALA A 332 3.99 33.09 -8.87
C ALA A 332 4.78 32.78 -10.18
N GLY A 333 4.89 31.51 -10.56
CA GLY A 333 5.65 31.07 -11.73
C GLY A 333 7.18 31.10 -11.54
N GLU A 334 7.64 31.18 -10.28
CA GLU A 334 9.06 31.12 -9.91
C GLU A 334 9.64 29.72 -10.20
N ILE A 335 8.86 28.68 -9.88
CA ILE A 335 9.19 27.30 -10.21
C ILE A 335 8.15 26.69 -11.16
N ARG A 336 8.60 25.78 -12.02
CA ARG A 336 7.75 25.11 -13.01
C ARG A 336 7.61 23.63 -12.68
N VAL A 337 6.37 23.17 -12.59
CA VAL A 337 6.05 21.82 -12.14
C VAL A 337 5.26 21.07 -13.21
N VAL A 338 5.62 19.81 -13.44
CA VAL A 338 4.81 18.84 -14.18
C VAL A 338 4.23 17.87 -13.16
N ALA A 339 2.93 17.88 -12.95
CA ALA A 339 2.27 16.98 -12.00
C ALA A 339 1.31 16.03 -12.71
N GLU A 340 1.13 14.83 -12.16
CA GLU A 340 0.11 13.89 -12.64
C GLU A 340 -1.10 13.83 -11.68
N CYS A 341 -2.30 13.62 -12.22
CA CYS A 341 -3.48 13.22 -11.46
C CYS A 341 -4.52 12.47 -12.31
N THR A 342 -5.53 11.91 -11.65
CA THR A 342 -6.77 11.39 -12.27
C THR A 342 -7.86 12.47 -12.31
N GLU A 343 -8.94 12.28 -13.08
CA GLU A 343 -10.02 13.27 -13.13
C GLU A 343 -10.70 13.46 -11.76
N SER A 344 -10.91 12.38 -11.01
CA SER A 344 -11.44 12.47 -9.63
C SER A 344 -10.49 13.21 -8.68
N GLU A 345 -9.18 13.03 -8.85
CA GLU A 345 -8.19 13.78 -8.06
C GLU A 345 -8.12 15.25 -8.47
N LEU A 346 -8.35 15.58 -9.74
CA LEU A 346 -8.42 16.97 -10.19
C LEU A 346 -9.56 17.72 -9.51
N GLU A 347 -10.75 17.11 -9.41
CA GLU A 347 -11.89 17.67 -8.70
C GLU A 347 -11.57 17.90 -7.21
N GLU A 348 -10.92 16.93 -6.57
CA GLU A 348 -10.46 17.04 -5.19
C GLU A 348 -9.44 18.16 -5.00
N CYS A 349 -8.43 18.23 -5.87
CA CYS A 349 -7.41 19.28 -5.84
C CYS A 349 -8.03 20.67 -6.03
N ARG A 350 -9.00 20.83 -6.94
CA ARG A 350 -9.71 22.10 -7.13
C ARG A 350 -10.49 22.52 -5.90
N ARG A 351 -11.16 21.56 -5.22
CA ARG A 351 -11.90 21.83 -3.99
C ARG A 351 -10.99 22.29 -2.85
N ARG A 352 -9.79 21.72 -2.75
CA ARG A 352 -8.85 21.97 -1.63
C ARG A 352 -7.87 23.12 -1.89
N ALA A 353 -7.45 23.31 -3.13
CA ALA A 353 -6.39 24.26 -3.52
C ALA A 353 -6.61 24.78 -4.95
N GLY A 354 -7.75 25.45 -5.19
CA GLY A 354 -8.12 25.98 -6.52
C GLY A 354 -7.04 26.86 -7.16
N ALA A 355 -6.49 27.83 -6.41
CA ALA A 355 -5.46 28.74 -6.90
C ALA A 355 -4.19 28.01 -7.39
N LEU A 356 -3.80 26.92 -6.72
CA LEU A 356 -2.67 26.10 -7.15
C LEU A 356 -2.99 25.40 -8.47
N VAL A 357 -4.19 24.82 -8.61
CA VAL A 357 -4.61 24.12 -9.84
C VAL A 357 -4.69 25.09 -11.03
N ASP A 358 -5.18 26.31 -10.80
CA ASP A 358 -5.31 27.34 -11.84
C ASP A 358 -3.95 27.81 -12.39
N ALA A 359 -2.86 27.62 -11.64
CA ALA A 359 -1.50 27.88 -12.10
C ALA A 359 -0.97 26.83 -13.11
N PHE A 360 -1.67 25.70 -13.28
CA PHE A 360 -1.28 24.65 -14.22
C PHE A 360 -2.04 24.73 -15.54
N ARG A 361 -1.32 24.49 -16.63
CA ARG A 361 -1.93 24.10 -17.91
C ARG A 361 -2.34 22.64 -17.86
N VAL A 362 -3.65 22.39 -17.86
CA VAL A 362 -4.22 21.03 -17.86
C VAL A 362 -4.07 20.38 -19.24
N VAL A 363 -3.39 19.23 -19.28
CA VAL A 363 -3.25 18.37 -20.46
C VAL A 363 -3.96 17.06 -20.17
N ARG A 364 -5.04 16.77 -20.90
CA ARG A 364 -5.81 15.53 -20.75
C ARG A 364 -5.24 14.44 -21.64
N ILE A 365 -4.94 13.29 -21.05
CA ILE A 365 -4.43 12.10 -21.73
C ILE A 365 -5.53 11.03 -21.68
N ASP A 366 -6.19 10.86 -22.81
CA ASP A 366 -7.29 9.93 -22.95
C ASP A 366 -6.79 8.48 -23.09
N GLU A 367 -7.64 7.53 -22.65
CA GLU A 367 -7.40 6.11 -22.90
C GLU A 367 -7.46 5.85 -24.42
N PRO A 368 -6.41 5.29 -25.04
CA PRO A 368 -6.44 5.09 -26.48
C PRO A 368 -7.46 4.02 -26.87
N SER A 369 -8.00 4.15 -28.09
CA SER A 369 -9.06 3.27 -28.58
C SER A 369 -8.65 1.79 -28.55
N ARG A 370 -9.62 0.94 -28.19
CA ARG A 370 -9.48 -0.53 -28.16
C ARG A 370 -9.02 -1.09 -29.51
N ASP A 371 -9.46 -0.48 -30.61
CA ASP A 371 -9.13 -0.92 -31.97
C ASP A 371 -7.66 -0.66 -32.31
N ALA A 372 -7.03 0.33 -31.68
CA ALA A 372 -5.61 0.64 -31.86
C ALA A 372 -4.70 -0.25 -30.99
N MET A 373 -5.24 -0.92 -29.97
CA MET A 373 -4.46 -1.70 -29.01
C MET A 373 -3.71 -2.90 -29.59
N PRO A 374 -4.27 -3.71 -30.51
CA PRO A 374 -3.53 -4.78 -31.16
C PRO A 374 -2.22 -4.31 -31.80
N ALA A 375 -2.26 -3.19 -32.53
CA ALA A 375 -1.08 -2.62 -33.17
C ALA A 375 -0.07 -2.12 -32.14
N PHE A 376 -0.52 -1.34 -31.15
CA PHE A 376 0.34 -0.83 -30.08
C PHE A 376 1.04 -1.96 -29.30
N LEU A 377 0.28 -2.98 -28.88
CA LEU A 377 0.80 -4.10 -28.09
C LEU A 377 1.75 -4.98 -28.91
N SER A 378 1.50 -5.13 -30.21
CA SER A 378 2.43 -5.81 -31.12
C SER A 378 3.77 -5.08 -31.20
N LEU A 379 3.78 -3.74 -31.32
CA LEU A 379 5.02 -2.96 -31.30
C LEU A 379 5.74 -3.10 -29.95
N TYR A 380 5.00 -3.13 -28.84
CA TYR A 380 5.59 -3.29 -27.51
C TYR A 380 6.20 -4.69 -27.31
N GLN A 381 5.53 -5.74 -27.78
CA GLN A 381 6.02 -7.13 -27.68
C GLN A 381 7.36 -7.34 -28.39
N GLN A 382 7.57 -6.72 -29.55
CA GLN A 382 8.84 -6.77 -30.27
C GLN A 382 10.01 -6.22 -29.43
N ARG A 383 9.72 -5.27 -28.55
CA ARG A 383 10.71 -4.64 -27.65
C ARG A 383 11.03 -5.48 -26.42
N VAL A 384 10.06 -6.21 -25.86
CA VAL A 384 10.26 -7.07 -24.67
C VAL A 384 10.79 -8.47 -25.04
N ARG A 385 10.94 -8.78 -26.34
CA ARG A 385 11.36 -10.11 -26.86
C ARG A 385 10.47 -11.25 -26.34
N GLY A 386 9.16 -11.05 -26.39
CA GLY A 386 8.16 -12.07 -26.03
C GLY A 386 7.87 -13.05 -27.19
N PRO A 387 7.05 -14.09 -26.97
CA PRO A 387 6.63 -15.01 -28.04
C PRO A 387 5.82 -14.26 -29.11
N ALA A 388 5.91 -14.71 -30.37
CA ALA A 388 5.17 -14.10 -31.47
C ALA A 388 3.67 -14.42 -31.37
N PHE A 389 2.79 -13.44 -31.62
CA PHE A 389 1.33 -13.64 -31.55
C PHE A 389 0.72 -13.84 -32.95
N HIS A 390 -0.35 -14.62 -33.01
CA HIS A 390 -1.27 -14.62 -34.14
C HIS A 390 -2.12 -13.34 -34.13
N PRO A 391 -2.50 -12.73 -35.29
CA PRO A 391 -3.32 -11.51 -35.32
C PRO A 391 -4.61 -11.58 -34.49
N GLU A 392 -5.33 -12.70 -34.58
CA GLU A 392 -6.55 -12.92 -33.77
C GLU A 392 -6.27 -13.06 -32.27
N ALA A 393 -5.05 -13.45 -31.87
CA ALA A 393 -4.67 -13.56 -30.47
C ALA A 393 -4.61 -12.17 -29.81
N TRP A 394 -4.21 -11.13 -30.56
CA TRP A 394 -4.25 -9.74 -30.08
C TRP A 394 -5.67 -9.27 -29.80
N LYS A 395 -6.61 -9.53 -30.72
CA LYS A 395 -8.02 -9.19 -30.53
C LYS A 395 -8.59 -9.89 -29.30
N ARG A 396 -8.27 -11.19 -29.14
CA ARG A 396 -8.67 -11.97 -27.95
C ARG A 396 -8.10 -11.38 -26.65
N LEU A 397 -6.83 -10.97 -26.65
CA LEU A 397 -6.19 -10.34 -25.50
C LEU A 397 -6.88 -9.03 -25.12
N VAL A 398 -7.10 -8.14 -26.08
CA VAL A 398 -7.76 -6.85 -25.84
C VAL A 398 -9.18 -7.07 -25.31
N ARG A 399 -9.94 -8.00 -25.90
CA ARG A 399 -11.29 -8.38 -25.41
C ARG A 399 -11.26 -8.84 -23.95
N HIS A 400 -10.30 -9.69 -23.57
CA HIS A 400 -10.16 -10.18 -22.19
C HIS A 400 -9.81 -9.06 -21.21
N LEU A 401 -8.80 -8.25 -21.53
CA LEU A 401 -8.39 -7.13 -20.68
C LEU A 401 -9.49 -6.08 -20.52
N ASP A 402 -10.29 -5.87 -21.57
CA ASP A 402 -11.41 -4.95 -21.52
C ASP A 402 -12.58 -5.51 -20.69
N ALA A 403 -12.93 -6.77 -20.90
CA ALA A 403 -14.04 -7.41 -20.21
C ALA A 403 -13.77 -7.57 -18.71
N TYR A 404 -12.56 -8.03 -18.32
CA TYR A 404 -12.26 -8.50 -16.96
C TYR A 404 -11.33 -7.57 -16.16
N GLN A 405 -10.61 -6.63 -16.78
CA GLN A 405 -9.75 -5.66 -16.09
C GLN A 405 -10.21 -4.20 -16.32
N ARG A 406 -11.48 -3.94 -16.01
CA ARG A 406 -12.14 -2.63 -16.22
C ARG A 406 -11.62 -1.50 -15.34
N HIS A 407 -11.15 -1.85 -14.14
CA HIS A 407 -10.55 -0.90 -13.19
C HIS A 407 -9.21 -0.34 -13.69
N GLN A 408 -8.59 -0.97 -14.69
CA GLN A 408 -7.33 -0.53 -15.29
C GLN A 408 -7.55 -0.01 -16.71
N ARG A 409 -6.69 0.91 -17.14
CA ARG A 409 -6.77 1.54 -18.46
C ARG A 409 -5.71 1.00 -19.42
N PHE A 410 -6.04 1.04 -20.70
CA PHE A 410 -5.10 0.89 -21.80
C PHE A 410 -4.23 2.16 -21.95
N PRO A 411 -3.00 2.03 -22.47
CA PRO A 411 -2.33 0.78 -22.86
C PRO A 411 -1.73 0.00 -21.67
N GLY A 412 -1.68 0.60 -20.48
CA GLY A 412 -0.95 0.06 -19.31
C GLY A 412 -1.32 -1.36 -18.91
N LYS A 413 -2.61 -1.73 -18.91
CA LYS A 413 -3.01 -3.11 -18.58
C LYS A 413 -2.51 -4.15 -19.58
N GLY A 414 -2.44 -3.80 -20.86
CA GLY A 414 -1.89 -4.67 -21.90
C GLY A 414 -0.37 -4.83 -21.79
N VAL A 415 0.32 -3.72 -21.52
CA VAL A 415 1.77 -3.73 -21.25
C VAL A 415 2.10 -4.61 -20.04
N ARG A 416 1.39 -4.45 -18.92
CA ARG A 416 1.57 -5.27 -17.72
C ARG A 416 1.39 -6.76 -17.99
N PHE A 417 0.37 -7.12 -18.78
CA PHE A 417 0.14 -8.52 -19.16
C PHE A 417 1.29 -9.08 -20.00
N LEU A 418 1.79 -8.32 -20.97
CA LEU A 418 2.93 -8.75 -21.80
C LEU A 418 4.23 -8.87 -21.01
N ASP A 419 4.50 -7.93 -20.08
CA ASP A 419 5.65 -8.02 -19.18
C ASP A 419 5.55 -9.24 -18.27
N TRP A 420 4.36 -9.53 -17.74
CA TRP A 420 4.10 -10.74 -16.96
C TRP A 420 4.34 -12.00 -17.80
N MET A 421 3.78 -12.05 -19.01
CA MET A 421 3.96 -13.18 -19.92
C MET A 421 5.44 -13.42 -20.22
N ALA A 422 6.20 -12.38 -20.59
CA ALA A 422 7.61 -12.50 -20.93
C ALA A 422 8.44 -13.10 -19.79
N ARG A 423 8.16 -12.70 -18.53
CA ARG A 423 8.82 -13.27 -17.34
C ARG A 423 8.47 -14.74 -17.08
N HIS A 424 7.26 -15.16 -17.43
CA HIS A 424 6.77 -16.53 -17.17
C HIS A 424 6.95 -17.49 -18.34
N THR A 425 7.21 -17.00 -19.56
CA THR A 425 7.55 -17.84 -20.72
C THR A 425 9.05 -18.06 -20.88
N ALA A 426 9.90 -17.18 -20.31
CA ALA A 426 11.35 -17.32 -20.38
C ALA A 426 11.91 -18.58 -19.68
N SER A 427 11.13 -19.23 -18.82
CA SER A 427 11.51 -20.47 -18.11
C SER A 427 11.23 -21.75 -18.90
N THR A 428 10.55 -21.67 -20.06
CA THR A 428 10.24 -22.84 -20.89
C THR A 428 10.98 -22.70 -22.22
N GLU A 429 11.93 -23.59 -22.50
CA GLU A 429 12.93 -23.54 -23.60
C GLU A 429 12.38 -23.52 -25.06
N SER A 430 11.11 -23.18 -25.29
CA SER A 430 10.52 -23.06 -26.63
C SER A 430 10.07 -21.63 -26.93
N THR A 431 11.00 -20.80 -27.38
CA THR A 431 10.75 -19.45 -27.94
C THR A 431 10.13 -19.50 -29.35
N ALA A 432 9.92 -20.68 -29.94
CA ALA A 432 9.46 -20.86 -31.32
C ALA A 432 7.93 -20.98 -31.48
N THR A 433 7.16 -21.06 -30.39
CA THR A 433 5.71 -21.30 -30.49
C THR A 433 4.94 -20.00 -30.64
N ARG A 434 4.29 -19.83 -31.79
CA ARG A 434 3.35 -18.70 -32.04
C ARG A 434 2.14 -18.83 -31.09
N VAL A 435 1.77 -17.74 -30.42
CA VAL A 435 0.64 -17.67 -29.47
C VAL A 435 -0.67 -17.49 -30.24
N TYR A 436 -1.60 -18.42 -30.06
CA TYR A 436 -2.95 -18.38 -30.64
C TYR A 436 -4.01 -17.89 -29.63
N PRO A 437 -5.25 -17.59 -30.06
CA PRO A 437 -6.31 -17.10 -29.16
C PRO A 437 -6.59 -17.98 -27.93
N SER A 438 -6.51 -19.30 -28.08
CA SER A 438 -6.65 -20.26 -26.97
C SER A 438 -5.52 -20.14 -25.96
N ASP A 439 -4.28 -19.93 -26.43
CA ASP A 439 -3.10 -19.76 -25.57
C ASP A 439 -3.19 -18.45 -24.77
N VAL A 440 -3.70 -17.38 -25.38
CA VAL A 440 -3.99 -16.12 -24.70
C VAL A 440 -5.00 -16.33 -23.58
N SER A 441 -6.07 -17.08 -23.82
CA SER A 441 -7.09 -17.37 -22.79
C SER A 441 -6.49 -18.16 -21.63
N ARG A 442 -5.65 -19.16 -21.91
CA ARG A 442 -4.92 -19.93 -20.89
C ARG A 442 -3.90 -19.09 -20.12
N ALA A 443 -3.18 -18.20 -20.80
CA ALA A 443 -2.26 -17.27 -20.16
C ALA A 443 -3.01 -16.26 -19.28
N PHE A 444 -4.12 -15.72 -19.77
CA PHE A 444 -4.97 -14.79 -19.03
C PHE A 444 -5.64 -15.43 -17.81
N ALA A 445 -6.06 -16.70 -17.91
CA ALA A 445 -6.56 -17.48 -16.77
C ALA A 445 -5.53 -17.54 -15.62
N ARG A 446 -4.27 -17.86 -15.96
CA ARG A 446 -3.17 -17.88 -14.99
C ARG A 446 -2.82 -16.50 -14.43
N PHE A 447 -2.89 -15.46 -15.28
CA PHE A 447 -2.61 -14.09 -14.87
C PHE A 447 -3.67 -13.50 -13.93
N SER A 448 -4.95 -13.75 -14.24
CA SER A 448 -6.09 -13.18 -13.50
C SER A 448 -6.57 -14.06 -12.35
N GLY A 449 -6.25 -15.36 -12.36
CA GLY A 449 -6.83 -16.35 -11.45
C GLY A 449 -8.24 -16.82 -11.85
N LEU A 450 -8.82 -16.28 -12.93
CA LEU A 450 -10.13 -16.68 -13.41
C LEU A 450 -10.07 -18.07 -14.08
N PRO A 451 -11.06 -18.94 -13.83
CA PRO A 451 -11.15 -20.25 -14.51
C PRO A 451 -11.22 -20.13 -16.03
N LEU A 452 -10.51 -21.02 -16.72
CA LEU A 452 -10.44 -21.01 -18.19
C LEU A 452 -11.83 -21.21 -18.81
N GLU A 453 -12.66 -22.04 -18.20
CA GLU A 453 -14.04 -22.34 -18.64
C GLU A 453 -14.93 -21.11 -18.62
N LEU A 454 -14.59 -20.08 -17.84
CA LEU A 454 -15.32 -18.81 -17.79
C LEU A 454 -14.83 -17.80 -18.82
N LEU A 455 -13.55 -17.86 -19.14
CA LEU A 455 -12.90 -16.97 -20.11
C LEU A 455 -13.10 -17.46 -21.55
N ASP A 456 -13.11 -18.77 -21.75
CA ASP A 456 -13.15 -19.34 -23.08
C ASP A 456 -14.57 -19.33 -23.66
N ASP A 457 -14.75 -18.63 -24.77
CA ASP A 457 -16.05 -18.52 -25.43
C ASP A 457 -16.40 -19.80 -26.18
N ASP A 458 -15.38 -20.60 -26.52
CA ASP A 458 -15.50 -21.85 -27.26
C ASP A 458 -15.92 -23.02 -26.34
N VAL A 459 -15.86 -22.83 -25.02
CA VAL A 459 -16.23 -23.85 -24.03
C VAL A 459 -17.70 -23.71 -23.64
N ALA A 460 -18.52 -24.68 -24.08
CA ALA A 460 -19.93 -24.76 -23.72
C ALA A 460 -20.13 -25.05 -22.22
N PHE A 461 -20.44 -23.99 -21.46
CA PHE A 461 -20.66 -24.05 -20.02
C PHE A 461 -22.02 -23.44 -19.62
N GLY A 462 -23.08 -24.24 -19.71
CA GLY A 462 -24.45 -23.82 -19.38
C GLY A 462 -24.77 -23.84 -17.88
N SER A 463 -25.87 -23.19 -17.50
CA SER A 463 -26.36 -23.10 -16.12
C SER A 463 -26.55 -24.47 -15.44
N ALA A 464 -26.94 -25.51 -16.18
CA ALA A 464 -27.09 -26.87 -15.64
C ALA A 464 -25.76 -27.45 -15.11
N LYS A 465 -24.65 -27.25 -15.84
CA LYS A 465 -23.31 -27.68 -15.41
C LYS A 465 -22.85 -26.89 -14.19
N ILE A 466 -23.06 -25.56 -14.20
CA ILE A 466 -22.76 -24.69 -13.05
C ILE A 466 -23.54 -25.17 -11.81
N ALA A 467 -24.85 -25.38 -11.94
CA ALA A 467 -25.69 -25.86 -10.84
C ALA A 467 -25.26 -27.24 -10.33
N GLY A 468 -24.83 -28.15 -11.21
CA GLY A 468 -24.25 -29.44 -10.83
C GLY A 468 -22.99 -29.28 -9.98
N ALA A 469 -22.06 -28.41 -10.40
CA ALA A 469 -20.83 -28.13 -9.66
C ALA A 469 -21.11 -27.54 -8.26
N LEU A 470 -22.08 -26.63 -8.15
CA LEU A 470 -22.48 -26.05 -6.86
C LEU A 470 -23.13 -27.10 -5.94
N ARG A 471 -24.05 -27.92 -6.47
CA ARG A 471 -24.75 -28.99 -5.72
C ARG A 471 -23.83 -30.08 -5.17
N ALA A 472 -22.65 -30.25 -5.74
CA ALA A 472 -21.66 -31.21 -5.24
C ALA A 472 -21.22 -30.92 -3.79
N ARG A 473 -21.30 -29.66 -3.34
CA ARG A 473 -20.95 -29.25 -1.98
C ARG A 473 -22.08 -28.54 -1.22
N VAL A 474 -23.06 -27.98 -1.92
CA VAL A 474 -24.23 -27.33 -1.30
C VAL A 474 -25.40 -28.30 -1.31
N ILE A 475 -25.54 -29.07 -0.23
CA ILE A 475 -26.52 -30.15 -0.11
C ILE A 475 -27.91 -29.61 0.26
N GLY A 476 -28.93 -30.15 -0.40
CA GLY A 476 -30.33 -29.86 -0.10
C GLY A 476 -30.82 -28.51 -0.62
N GLN A 477 -30.03 -27.77 -1.40
CA GLN A 477 -30.38 -26.43 -1.87
C GLN A 477 -30.36 -26.35 -3.40
N ASP A 478 -31.02 -27.30 -4.06
CA ASP A 478 -30.98 -27.44 -5.52
C ASP A 478 -31.52 -26.21 -6.26
N ASP A 479 -32.65 -25.66 -5.81
CA ASP A 479 -33.25 -24.45 -6.39
C ASP A 479 -32.37 -23.21 -6.18
N ALA A 480 -31.71 -23.12 -5.02
CA ALA A 480 -30.77 -22.05 -4.74
C ALA A 480 -29.56 -22.12 -5.67
N CYS A 481 -29.00 -23.32 -5.86
CA CYS A 481 -27.91 -23.58 -6.80
C CYS A 481 -28.32 -23.27 -8.24
N ALA A 482 -29.53 -23.69 -8.66
CA ALA A 482 -30.04 -23.43 -10.00
C ALA A 482 -30.26 -21.93 -10.26
N THR A 483 -30.74 -21.19 -9.26
CA THR A 483 -30.97 -19.74 -9.36
C THR A 483 -29.64 -18.99 -9.44
N ALA A 484 -28.67 -19.31 -8.57
CA ALA A 484 -27.33 -18.74 -8.63
C ALA A 484 -26.65 -19.06 -9.98
N ALA A 485 -26.76 -20.31 -10.45
CA ALA A 485 -26.18 -20.74 -11.72
C ALA A 485 -26.71 -19.97 -12.94
N ARG A 486 -27.99 -19.56 -12.94
CA ARG A 486 -28.55 -18.71 -14.00
C ARG A 486 -27.90 -17.33 -14.02
N VAL A 487 -27.62 -16.74 -12.86
CA VAL A 487 -26.94 -15.44 -12.77
C VAL A 487 -25.50 -15.57 -13.29
N LEU A 488 -24.79 -16.62 -12.90
CA LEU A 488 -23.42 -16.89 -13.36
C LEU A 488 -23.36 -17.19 -14.87
N ALA A 489 -24.38 -17.85 -15.43
CA ALA A 489 -24.44 -18.10 -16.88
C ALA A 489 -24.58 -16.81 -17.69
N ARG A 490 -25.28 -15.78 -17.19
CA ARG A 490 -25.35 -14.47 -17.87
C ARG A 490 -23.99 -13.80 -17.95
N PHE A 491 -23.18 -13.92 -16.89
CA PHE A 491 -21.79 -13.45 -16.90
C PHE A 491 -20.94 -14.18 -17.94
N LYS A 492 -21.01 -15.52 -17.98
CA LYS A 492 -20.30 -16.32 -18.99
C LYS A 492 -20.67 -15.93 -20.42
N ALA A 493 -21.94 -15.57 -20.64
CA ALA A 493 -22.44 -15.13 -21.93
C ALA A 493 -22.11 -13.66 -22.25
N GLY A 494 -21.50 -12.91 -21.33
CA GLY A 494 -21.23 -11.48 -21.51
C GLY A 494 -22.48 -10.60 -21.53
N MET A 495 -23.61 -11.10 -21.02
CA MET A 495 -24.93 -10.43 -21.08
C MET A 495 -25.28 -9.62 -19.83
N ASN A 496 -24.28 -9.29 -19.01
CA ASN A 496 -24.46 -8.47 -17.82
C ASN A 496 -24.44 -6.98 -18.17
N ASP A 497 -25.18 -6.19 -17.38
CA ASP A 497 -25.10 -4.73 -17.43
C ASP A 497 -23.67 -4.29 -17.08
N PRO A 498 -22.97 -3.56 -17.97
CA PRO A 498 -21.59 -3.20 -17.75
C PRO A 498 -21.38 -2.18 -16.62
N GLU A 499 -22.40 -1.46 -16.19
CA GLU A 499 -22.32 -0.45 -15.12
C GLU A 499 -22.77 -0.99 -13.76
N ARG A 500 -23.12 -2.27 -13.65
CA ARG A 500 -23.54 -2.89 -12.38
C ARG A 500 -22.56 -3.99 -11.95
N PRO A 501 -22.58 -4.42 -10.68
CA PRO A 501 -21.88 -5.64 -10.27
C PRO A 501 -22.27 -6.84 -11.14
N LEU A 502 -21.44 -7.89 -11.16
CA LEU A 502 -21.72 -9.12 -11.92
C LEU A 502 -23.07 -9.75 -11.59
N GLY A 503 -23.54 -9.48 -10.38
CA GLY A 503 -24.88 -9.73 -9.91
C GLY A 503 -25.02 -9.37 -8.44
N SER A 504 -26.26 -9.12 -8.02
CA SER A 504 -26.62 -8.92 -6.62
C SER A 504 -27.63 -9.99 -6.17
N LEU A 505 -27.24 -10.82 -5.20
CA LEU A 505 -28.05 -11.93 -4.71
C LEU A 505 -28.38 -11.73 -3.23
N LEU A 506 -29.64 -11.96 -2.85
CA LEU A 506 -30.07 -11.98 -1.45
C LEU A 506 -30.42 -13.41 -1.03
N PHE A 507 -29.58 -14.02 -0.20
CA PHE A 507 -29.75 -15.37 0.32
C PHE A 507 -30.58 -15.33 1.60
N VAL A 508 -31.74 -15.96 1.57
CA VAL A 508 -32.71 -15.89 2.67
C VAL A 508 -33.06 -17.29 3.14
N GLY A 509 -33.05 -17.51 4.46
CA GLY A 509 -33.42 -18.79 5.07
C GLY A 509 -32.91 -18.89 6.51
N SER A 510 -33.13 -20.02 7.18
CA SER A 510 -32.70 -20.22 8.57
C SER A 510 -31.16 -20.30 8.71
N THR A 511 -30.66 -20.25 9.95
CA THR A 511 -29.23 -20.35 10.24
C THR A 511 -28.72 -21.77 9.97
N GLY A 512 -27.57 -21.89 9.29
CA GLY A 512 -26.89 -23.18 9.11
C GLY A 512 -27.45 -24.09 8.01
N VAL A 513 -28.23 -23.54 7.06
CA VAL A 513 -28.77 -24.28 5.89
C VAL A 513 -27.87 -24.27 4.65
N GLY A 514 -26.75 -23.54 4.68
CA GLY A 514 -25.77 -23.51 3.58
C GLY A 514 -25.65 -22.19 2.81
N LYS A 515 -26.21 -21.07 3.30
CA LYS A 515 -26.08 -19.74 2.66
C LYS A 515 -24.64 -19.35 2.37
N THR A 516 -23.79 -19.35 3.41
CA THR A 516 -22.36 -19.03 3.29
C THR A 516 -21.60 -20.09 2.48
N GLU A 517 -22.03 -21.36 2.51
CA GLU A 517 -21.40 -22.42 1.74
C GLU A 517 -21.62 -22.23 0.23
N LEU A 518 -22.84 -21.86 -0.18
CA LEU A 518 -23.12 -21.48 -1.57
C LEU A 518 -22.26 -20.30 -2.01
N ALA A 519 -22.12 -19.26 -1.17
CA ALA A 519 -21.23 -18.13 -1.48
C ALA A 519 -19.78 -18.58 -1.70
N LYS A 520 -19.23 -19.44 -0.83
CA LYS A 520 -17.88 -20.01 -1.01
C LYS A 520 -17.74 -20.81 -2.29
N GLN A 521 -18.73 -21.63 -2.63
CA GLN A 521 -18.70 -22.40 -3.88
C GLN A 521 -18.79 -21.51 -5.11
N ILE A 522 -19.57 -20.43 -5.07
CA ILE A 522 -19.60 -19.44 -6.13
C ILE A 522 -18.23 -18.74 -6.25
N ALA A 523 -17.60 -18.34 -5.13
CA ALA A 523 -16.29 -17.70 -5.17
C ALA A 523 -15.22 -18.61 -5.80
N ARG A 524 -15.17 -19.88 -5.37
CA ARG A 524 -14.28 -20.90 -5.96
C ARG A 524 -14.57 -21.09 -7.44
N PHE A 525 -15.83 -21.18 -7.83
CA PHE A 525 -16.24 -21.44 -9.20
C PHE A 525 -16.01 -20.25 -10.13
N LEU A 526 -16.25 -19.01 -9.68
CA LEU A 526 -16.19 -17.80 -10.50
C LEU A 526 -14.80 -17.16 -10.52
N PHE A 527 -14.13 -17.16 -9.37
CA PHE A 527 -12.87 -16.46 -9.15
C PHE A 527 -11.70 -17.40 -8.84
N GLY A 528 -11.91 -18.72 -9.01
CA GLY A 528 -10.87 -19.75 -8.87
C GLY A 528 -10.52 -20.15 -7.43
N SER A 529 -10.84 -19.32 -6.43
CA SER A 529 -10.53 -19.58 -5.02
C SER A 529 -11.61 -19.07 -4.08
N GLU A 530 -11.81 -19.75 -2.94
CA GLU A 530 -12.69 -19.26 -1.87
C GLU A 530 -12.10 -18.04 -1.13
N GLU A 531 -10.79 -17.83 -1.22
CA GLU A 531 -10.09 -16.66 -0.65
C GLU A 531 -10.45 -15.36 -1.38
N ARG A 532 -10.98 -15.46 -2.60
CA ARG A 532 -11.56 -14.33 -3.35
C ARG A 532 -12.94 -13.92 -2.81
N MET A 533 -13.40 -14.51 -1.70
CA MET A 533 -14.58 -14.06 -0.98
C MET A 533 -14.19 -13.05 0.11
N ILE A 534 -14.60 -11.80 -0.08
CA ILE A 534 -14.52 -10.74 0.93
C ILE A 534 -15.76 -10.82 1.80
N ARG A 535 -15.62 -11.36 3.02
CA ARG A 535 -16.71 -11.40 3.99
C ARG A 535 -16.72 -10.15 4.86
N VAL A 536 -17.92 -9.59 5.05
CA VAL A 536 -18.19 -8.47 5.95
C VAL A 536 -19.39 -8.85 6.81
N ASP A 537 -19.21 -8.86 8.13
CA ASP A 537 -20.28 -9.14 9.09
C ASP A 537 -21.04 -7.85 9.39
N MET A 538 -22.32 -7.80 9.02
CA MET A 538 -23.16 -6.60 9.19
C MET A 538 -23.55 -6.35 10.64
N SER A 539 -23.38 -7.33 11.54
CA SER A 539 -23.56 -7.12 12.98
C SER A 539 -22.52 -6.17 13.57
N GLU A 540 -21.34 -6.04 12.95
CA GLU A 540 -20.33 -5.04 13.34
C GLU A 540 -20.73 -3.60 12.98
N TYR A 541 -21.79 -3.43 12.18
CA TYR A 541 -22.28 -2.15 11.67
C TYR A 541 -23.67 -1.80 12.21
N LEU A 542 -24.06 -2.36 13.35
CA LEU A 542 -25.33 -2.07 14.02
C LEU A 542 -25.39 -0.65 14.57
N ALA A 543 -24.26 -0.12 15.07
CA ALA A 543 -24.20 1.19 15.70
C ALA A 543 -24.24 2.33 14.67
N PRO A 544 -24.93 3.46 14.97
CA PRO A 544 -24.84 4.67 14.15
C PRO A 544 -23.39 5.13 13.96
N GLY A 545 -23.05 5.66 12.77
CA GLY A 545 -21.69 6.11 12.47
C GLY A 545 -20.66 4.99 12.22
N SER A 546 -21.09 3.74 12.11
CA SER A 546 -20.22 2.60 11.76
C SER A 546 -19.94 2.50 10.25
N ALA A 547 -20.79 3.07 9.41
CA ALA A 547 -20.71 3.01 7.95
C ALA A 547 -19.35 3.43 7.34
N PRO A 548 -18.65 4.49 7.84
CA PRO A 548 -17.33 4.87 7.33
C PRO A 548 -16.25 3.79 7.41
N ARG A 549 -16.41 2.77 8.26
CA ARG A 549 -15.46 1.63 8.35
C ARG A 549 -15.48 0.76 7.08
N LEU A 550 -16.54 0.83 6.26
CA LEU A 550 -16.56 0.20 4.94
C LEU A 550 -15.65 0.93 3.94
N LEU A 551 -15.41 2.23 4.17
CA LEU A 551 -14.66 3.12 3.28
C LEU A 551 -13.19 3.21 3.70
N ALA A 552 -12.91 3.46 4.98
CA ALA A 552 -11.58 3.72 5.50
C ALA A 552 -11.01 2.51 6.26
N SER A 553 -9.78 2.12 5.95
CA SER A 553 -9.05 1.14 6.76
C SER A 553 -8.68 1.73 8.12
N THR A 554 -8.73 0.91 9.16
CA THR A 554 -8.21 1.24 10.49
C THR A 554 -6.87 0.54 10.70
N PRO A 555 -5.99 1.02 11.62
CA PRO A 555 -4.74 0.32 11.92
C PRO A 555 -4.99 -1.16 12.24
N GLY A 556 -4.46 -2.06 11.43
CA GLY A 556 -4.63 -3.51 11.57
C GLY A 556 -5.84 -4.15 10.86
N ALA A 557 -6.76 -3.38 10.27
CA ALA A 557 -7.92 -3.92 9.55
C ALA A 557 -8.23 -3.17 8.25
N SER A 558 -8.28 -3.92 7.13
CA SER A 558 -8.61 -3.36 5.82
C SER A 558 -10.11 -3.17 5.61
N SER A 559 -10.52 -2.01 5.11
CA SER A 559 -11.92 -1.72 4.75
C SER A 559 -12.43 -2.58 3.59
N LEU A 560 -13.74 -2.55 3.33
CA LEU A 560 -14.32 -3.19 2.14
C LEU A 560 -13.78 -2.52 0.87
N ALA A 561 -13.76 -1.18 0.84
CA ALA A 561 -13.24 -0.38 -0.25
C ALA A 561 -11.79 -0.76 -0.60
N ASP A 562 -10.90 -0.86 0.39
CA ASP A 562 -9.51 -1.23 0.15
C ASP A 562 -9.34 -2.68 -0.32
N ARG A 563 -10.14 -3.61 0.22
CA ARG A 563 -10.09 -5.03 -0.19
C ARG A 563 -10.54 -5.21 -1.64
N VAL A 564 -11.66 -4.59 -2.03
CA VAL A 564 -12.17 -4.66 -3.41
C VAL A 564 -11.26 -3.91 -4.38
N ARG A 565 -10.68 -2.76 -3.98
CA ARG A 565 -9.72 -2.03 -4.81
C ARG A 565 -8.46 -2.87 -5.10
N LYS A 566 -7.96 -3.63 -4.11
CA LYS A 566 -6.83 -4.55 -4.29
C LYS A 566 -7.21 -5.78 -5.11
N GLU A 567 -8.42 -6.29 -4.92
CA GLU A 567 -8.89 -7.51 -5.56
C GLU A 567 -10.33 -7.35 -6.12
N PRO A 568 -10.49 -6.68 -7.28
CA PRO A 568 -11.82 -6.37 -7.83
C PRO A 568 -12.59 -7.62 -8.30
N LEU A 569 -11.85 -8.66 -8.72
CA LEU A 569 -12.38 -9.96 -9.09
C LEU A 569 -12.65 -10.80 -7.83
N SER A 570 -13.74 -10.47 -7.15
CA SER A 570 -14.09 -11.03 -5.85
C SER A 570 -15.59 -11.20 -5.63
N LEU A 571 -15.94 -12.07 -4.69
CA LEU A 571 -17.29 -12.17 -4.15
C LEU A 571 -17.36 -11.37 -2.85
N VAL A 572 -18.26 -10.39 -2.77
CA VAL A 572 -18.49 -9.61 -1.56
C VAL A 572 -19.69 -10.22 -0.83
N LEU A 573 -19.43 -10.82 0.34
CA LEU A 573 -20.46 -11.42 1.20
C LEU A 573 -20.80 -10.46 2.35
N LEU A 574 -21.99 -9.87 2.31
CA LEU A 574 -22.58 -9.05 3.36
C LEU A 574 -23.47 -9.94 4.23
N ASP A 575 -22.92 -10.43 5.33
CA ASP A 575 -23.59 -11.43 6.19
C ASP A 575 -24.55 -10.76 7.18
N GLU A 576 -25.75 -11.29 7.34
CA GLU A 576 -26.81 -10.77 8.24
C GLU A 576 -27.20 -9.31 7.97
N ILE A 577 -27.49 -8.99 6.70
CA ILE A 577 -27.72 -7.62 6.22
C ILE A 577 -28.83 -6.87 6.96
N GLU A 578 -29.82 -7.57 7.53
CA GLU A 578 -30.89 -6.97 8.33
C GLU A 578 -30.40 -6.36 9.67
N LYS A 579 -29.17 -6.66 10.11
CA LYS A 579 -28.59 -6.16 11.35
C LYS A 579 -27.84 -4.84 11.18
N ALA A 580 -27.52 -4.45 9.95
CA ALA A 580 -26.82 -3.20 9.69
C ALA A 580 -27.69 -1.97 10.03
N HIS A 581 -27.02 -0.90 10.48
CA HIS A 581 -27.64 0.40 10.59
C HIS A 581 -28.07 0.94 9.20
N PRO A 582 -29.20 1.68 9.08
CA PRO A 582 -29.68 2.16 7.78
C PRO A 582 -28.68 2.96 6.94
N GLU A 583 -27.75 3.70 7.56
CA GLU A 583 -26.67 4.45 6.87
C GLU A 583 -25.78 3.55 6.01
N VAL A 584 -25.63 2.28 6.36
CA VAL A 584 -24.87 1.31 5.55
C VAL A 584 -25.56 1.08 4.22
N PHE A 585 -26.89 1.05 4.21
CA PHE A 585 -27.65 0.81 2.98
C PHE A 585 -27.47 1.95 1.97
N ASP A 586 -27.31 3.20 2.43
CA ASP A 586 -27.06 4.34 1.55
C ASP A 586 -25.74 4.19 0.78
N LEU A 587 -24.69 3.69 1.43
CA LEU A 587 -23.42 3.36 0.76
C LEU A 587 -23.60 2.20 -0.24
N LEU A 588 -24.39 1.19 0.13
CA LEU A 588 -24.63 0.02 -0.71
C LEU A 588 -25.49 0.33 -1.94
N LEU A 589 -26.30 1.39 -1.93
CA LEU A 589 -27.07 1.80 -3.12
C LEU A 589 -26.16 2.11 -4.32
N GLY A 590 -25.07 2.85 -4.10
CA GLY A 590 -24.07 3.11 -5.15
C GLY A 590 -23.38 1.84 -5.64
N VAL A 591 -23.08 0.92 -4.71
CA VAL A 591 -22.46 -0.37 -5.03
C VAL A 591 -23.39 -1.24 -5.89
N LEU A 592 -24.65 -1.44 -5.47
CA LEU A 592 -25.60 -2.33 -6.14
C LEU A 592 -26.20 -1.71 -7.42
N GLY A 593 -26.29 -0.38 -7.47
CA GLY A 593 -26.88 0.38 -8.56
C GLY A 593 -25.89 0.76 -9.66
N GLU A 594 -24.69 1.23 -9.30
CA GLU A 594 -23.69 1.78 -10.24
C GLU A 594 -22.36 1.04 -10.21
N GLY A 595 -22.25 -0.01 -9.39
CA GLY A 595 -21.01 -0.79 -9.26
C GLY A 595 -19.83 0.04 -8.76
N ARG A 596 -20.10 1.11 -8.00
CA ARG A 596 -19.08 2.09 -7.60
C ARG A 596 -19.24 2.46 -6.13
N LEU A 597 -18.11 2.68 -5.47
CA LEU A 597 -18.03 3.19 -4.10
C LEU A 597 -16.87 4.17 -4.01
N THR A 598 -17.07 5.34 -3.42
CA THR A 598 -15.98 6.30 -3.18
C THR A 598 -15.44 6.08 -1.78
N ASP A 599 -14.13 5.88 -1.64
CA ASP A 599 -13.49 5.72 -0.34
C ASP A 599 -13.28 7.06 0.39
N SER A 600 -12.74 7.03 1.61
CA SER A 600 -12.52 8.22 2.43
C SER A 600 -11.48 9.20 1.87
N LEU A 601 -10.69 8.78 0.87
CA LEU A 601 -9.69 9.60 0.19
C LEU A 601 -10.20 10.10 -1.16
N GLY A 602 -11.50 9.89 -1.47
CA GLY A 602 -12.10 10.30 -2.73
C GLY A 602 -11.79 9.37 -3.91
N ARG A 603 -11.21 8.18 -3.66
CA ARG A 603 -10.87 7.23 -4.73
C ARG A 603 -12.08 6.38 -5.08
N LEU A 604 -12.33 6.24 -6.37
CA LEU A 604 -13.38 5.36 -6.88
C LEU A 604 -12.95 3.89 -6.78
N VAL A 605 -13.78 3.08 -6.14
CA VAL A 605 -13.65 1.62 -6.05
C VAL A 605 -14.68 0.98 -6.98
N ASP A 606 -14.19 0.11 -7.87
CA ASP A 606 -14.98 -0.53 -8.94
C ASP A 606 -15.45 -1.93 -8.50
N PHE A 607 -16.76 -2.08 -8.33
CA PHE A 607 -17.46 -3.32 -7.99
C PHE A 607 -18.08 -4.00 -9.23
N ARG A 608 -17.93 -3.45 -10.44
CA ARG A 608 -18.55 -4.01 -11.67
C ARG A 608 -18.04 -5.40 -12.02
N MET A 609 -16.88 -5.78 -11.50
CA MET A 609 -16.29 -7.12 -11.62
C MET A 609 -16.43 -7.98 -10.35
N SER A 610 -17.23 -7.52 -9.39
CA SER A 610 -17.52 -8.25 -8.15
C SER A 610 -18.93 -8.84 -8.18
N LEU A 611 -19.12 -9.98 -7.51
CA LEU A 611 -20.45 -10.53 -7.22
C LEU A 611 -20.84 -10.16 -5.79
N VAL A 612 -21.97 -9.48 -5.61
CA VAL A 612 -22.44 -9.08 -4.28
C VAL A 612 -23.48 -10.08 -3.78
N VAL A 613 -23.22 -10.72 -2.65
CA VAL A 613 -24.11 -11.65 -1.98
C VAL A 613 -24.45 -11.08 -0.60
N MET A 614 -25.73 -10.94 -0.32
CA MET A 614 -26.25 -10.58 1.00
C MET A 614 -26.87 -11.82 1.63
N THR A 615 -26.67 -12.06 2.92
CA THR A 615 -27.40 -13.11 3.64
C THR A 615 -28.38 -12.49 4.62
N SER A 616 -29.51 -13.16 4.80
CA SER A 616 -30.49 -12.79 5.79
C SER A 616 -31.12 -14.02 6.44
N ASN A 617 -31.45 -13.88 7.73
CA ASN A 617 -32.20 -14.89 8.49
C ASN A 617 -33.72 -14.65 8.46
N LEU A 618 -34.18 -13.64 7.71
CA LEU A 618 -35.60 -13.34 7.53
C LEU A 618 -36.36 -14.51 6.87
N GLY A 619 -37.66 -14.64 7.19
CA GLY A 619 -38.51 -15.71 6.63
C GLY A 619 -38.23 -17.12 7.14
N ALA A 620 -37.39 -17.27 8.18
CA ALA A 620 -37.07 -18.56 8.81
C ALA A 620 -38.12 -19.06 9.83
N SER A 621 -39.03 -18.18 10.27
CA SER A 621 -39.81 -18.36 11.49
C SER A 621 -41.27 -17.88 11.37
N GLU A 622 -42.05 -18.40 10.42
CA GLU A 622 -43.51 -18.45 10.60
C GLU A 622 -44.01 -19.85 10.29
N PRO A 623 -44.38 -20.65 11.32
CA PRO A 623 -45.18 -21.83 11.10
C PRO A 623 -46.58 -21.36 10.67
N VAL A 624 -47.02 -21.81 9.49
CA VAL A 624 -48.44 -21.78 9.13
C VAL A 624 -49.18 -22.61 10.18
N ALA A 625 -50.04 -21.97 10.97
CA ALA A 625 -51.02 -22.69 11.76
C ALA A 625 -51.86 -23.56 10.78
N PRO A 626 -52.10 -24.85 11.05
CA PRO A 626 -52.89 -25.69 10.15
C PRO A 626 -54.35 -25.24 10.20
N GLY A 627 -54.69 -24.23 9.39
CA GLY A 627 -56.05 -23.81 9.09
C GLY A 627 -56.54 -24.54 7.83
N PHE A 628 -57.69 -25.18 7.92
CA PHE A 628 -58.36 -25.80 6.78
C PHE A 628 -58.72 -24.73 5.73
N GLY A 629 -58.05 -24.77 4.58
CA GLY A 629 -58.36 -23.92 3.43
C GLY A 629 -57.09 -23.58 2.65
N ALA A 630 -57.06 -23.97 1.37
CA ALA A 630 -56.06 -23.68 0.33
C ALA A 630 -54.73 -23.04 0.81
N ALA A 631 -53.64 -23.80 0.69
CA ALA A 631 -52.27 -23.34 0.95
C ALA A 631 -51.95 -22.07 0.16
N LEU A 632 -52.22 -20.90 0.75
CA LEU A 632 -51.60 -19.66 0.39
C LEU A 632 -50.12 -19.85 0.70
N GLU A 633 -49.27 -19.94 -0.32
CA GLU A 633 -47.85 -19.70 -0.12
C GLU A 633 -47.74 -18.39 0.66
N PRO A 634 -47.18 -18.37 1.88
CA PRO A 634 -46.99 -17.12 2.59
C PRO A 634 -46.19 -16.21 1.67
N ASP A 635 -46.58 -14.94 1.61
CA ASP A 635 -45.99 -13.91 0.76
C ASP A 635 -44.58 -13.56 1.29
N PHE A 636 -43.68 -14.54 1.15
CA PHE A 636 -42.28 -14.50 1.54
C PHE A 636 -41.59 -13.31 0.89
N GLU A 637 -41.99 -13.01 -0.34
CA GLU A 637 -41.51 -11.84 -1.04
C GLU A 637 -42.00 -10.55 -0.37
N ARG A 638 -43.25 -10.45 0.09
CA ARG A 638 -43.69 -9.34 0.97
C ARG A 638 -42.85 -9.23 2.22
N ALA A 639 -42.61 -10.33 2.94
CA ALA A 639 -41.88 -10.30 4.21
C ALA A 639 -40.43 -9.79 4.03
N VAL A 640 -39.76 -10.23 2.96
CA VAL A 640 -38.44 -9.73 2.59
C VAL A 640 -38.53 -8.27 2.14
N ARG A 641 -39.50 -7.91 1.27
CA ARG A 641 -39.70 -6.54 0.79
C ARG A 641 -40.01 -5.56 1.92
N SER A 642 -40.73 -5.96 2.95
CA SER A 642 -41.04 -5.11 4.11
C SER A 642 -39.86 -4.88 5.04
N ALA A 643 -38.88 -5.78 5.03
CA ALA A 643 -37.71 -5.68 5.91
C ALA A 643 -36.60 -4.79 5.34
N PHE A 644 -36.62 -4.53 4.04
CA PHE A 644 -35.64 -3.67 3.36
C PHE A 644 -36.31 -2.42 2.80
N ARG A 645 -35.54 -1.33 2.70
CA ARG A 645 -35.96 -0.14 1.98
C ARG A 645 -36.26 -0.49 0.50
N PRO A 646 -37.36 0.00 -0.10
CA PRO A 646 -37.71 -0.30 -1.49
C PRO A 646 -36.58 0.01 -2.47
N GLU A 647 -35.83 1.10 -2.23
CA GLU A 647 -34.71 1.51 -3.07
C GLU A 647 -33.60 0.46 -3.10
N LEU A 648 -33.27 -0.14 -1.94
CA LEU A 648 -32.25 -1.18 -1.84
C LEU A 648 -32.74 -2.48 -2.49
N PHE A 649 -33.98 -2.88 -2.17
CA PHE A 649 -34.57 -4.12 -2.68
C PHE A 649 -34.63 -4.13 -4.22
N ASN A 650 -34.97 -3.00 -4.83
CA ASN A 650 -35.02 -2.85 -6.30
C ASN A 650 -33.65 -2.93 -6.98
N ARG A 651 -32.53 -2.88 -6.24
CA ARG A 651 -31.17 -3.11 -6.76
C ARG A 651 -30.70 -4.56 -6.61
N ILE A 652 -31.50 -5.42 -6.00
CA ILE A 652 -31.22 -6.85 -5.85
C ILE A 652 -31.71 -7.59 -7.09
N ASP A 653 -30.81 -8.26 -7.80
CA ASP A 653 -31.18 -8.94 -9.05
C ASP A 653 -32.04 -10.18 -8.79
N ARG A 654 -31.70 -10.95 -7.73
CA ARG A 654 -32.45 -12.14 -7.34
C ARG A 654 -32.42 -12.40 -5.84
N VAL A 655 -33.60 -12.70 -5.28
CA VAL A 655 -33.74 -13.34 -3.98
C VAL A 655 -33.62 -14.85 -4.15
N VAL A 656 -32.74 -15.48 -3.38
CA VAL A 656 -32.45 -16.90 -3.40
C VAL A 656 -32.90 -17.49 -2.07
N ARG A 657 -33.97 -18.28 -2.12
CA ARG A 657 -34.56 -18.93 -0.94
C ARG A 657 -33.81 -20.23 -0.63
N PHE A 658 -33.49 -20.42 0.65
CA PHE A 658 -32.93 -21.65 1.19
C PHE A 658 -34.01 -22.36 2.00
N ARG A 659 -34.16 -23.66 1.77
CA ARG A 659 -35.08 -24.50 2.55
C ARG A 659 -34.40 -25.05 3.79
N ASN A 660 -35.19 -25.45 4.77
CA ASN A 660 -34.68 -26.22 5.90
C ASN A 660 -34.13 -27.57 5.40
N LEU A 661 -33.05 -28.03 6.03
CA LEU A 661 -32.40 -29.29 5.69
C LEU A 661 -33.26 -30.46 6.17
N ALA A 662 -33.55 -31.41 5.27
CA ALA A 662 -34.20 -32.67 5.62
C ALA A 662 -33.18 -33.62 6.26
N HIS A 663 -33.66 -34.69 6.90
CA HIS A 663 -32.78 -35.69 7.51
C HIS A 663 -31.78 -36.28 6.50
N ASP A 664 -32.25 -36.62 5.29
CA ASP A 664 -31.38 -37.14 4.21
C ASP A 664 -30.31 -36.14 3.76
N ASP A 665 -30.62 -34.84 3.80
CA ASP A 665 -29.63 -33.80 3.50
C ASP A 665 -28.53 -33.81 4.57
N LEU A 666 -28.87 -33.98 5.85
CA LEU A 666 -27.91 -34.05 6.95
C LEU A 666 -26.99 -35.26 6.82
N LEU A 667 -27.53 -36.43 6.48
CA LEU A 667 -26.74 -37.63 6.22
C LEU A 667 -25.72 -37.43 5.09
N ARG A 668 -26.14 -36.75 4.01
CA ARG A 668 -25.24 -36.40 2.89
C ARG A 668 -24.18 -35.38 3.30
N ILE A 669 -24.50 -34.43 4.18
CA ILE A 669 -23.51 -33.48 4.72
C ILE A 669 -22.50 -34.23 5.63
N VAL A 670 -22.94 -35.21 6.42
CA VAL A 670 -22.05 -36.07 7.21
C VAL A 670 -21.02 -36.74 6.31
N ASP A 671 -21.45 -37.31 5.17
CA ASP A 671 -20.52 -37.95 4.23
C ASP A 671 -19.48 -36.98 3.68
N LEU A 672 -19.91 -35.77 3.32
CA LEU A 672 -19.01 -34.75 2.81
C LEU A 672 -17.95 -34.37 3.85
N GLU A 673 -18.35 -34.19 5.11
CA GLU A 673 -17.43 -33.86 6.20
C GLU A 673 -16.51 -35.03 6.56
N LEU A 674 -16.99 -36.27 6.56
CA LEU A 674 -16.17 -37.47 6.75
C LEU A 674 -15.17 -37.66 5.60
N ALA A 675 -15.60 -37.46 4.35
CA ALA A 675 -14.71 -37.50 3.19
C ALA A 675 -13.66 -36.38 3.23
N SER A 676 -14.01 -35.22 3.77
CA SER A 676 -13.06 -34.12 4.04
C SER A 676 -12.06 -34.52 5.14
N ALA A 677 -12.53 -35.14 6.23
CA ALA A 677 -11.68 -35.62 7.31
C ALA A 677 -10.69 -36.71 6.83
N ALA A 678 -11.13 -37.63 5.97
CA ALA A 678 -10.30 -38.68 5.38
C ALA A 678 -9.10 -38.13 4.57
N LYS A 679 -9.20 -36.90 4.05
CA LYS A 679 -8.13 -36.25 3.27
C LYS A 679 -7.05 -35.58 4.13
N ARG A 680 -7.16 -35.62 5.46
CA ARG A 680 -6.16 -35.01 6.35
C ARG A 680 -4.81 -35.70 6.17
N THR A 681 -3.74 -34.90 6.14
CA THR A 681 -2.36 -35.35 5.94
C THR A 681 -1.95 -36.51 6.83
N GLY A 682 -2.43 -36.53 8.08
CA GLY A 682 -2.15 -37.60 9.03
C GLY A 682 -2.67 -38.98 8.60
N LEU A 683 -3.85 -39.02 7.95
CA LEU A 683 -4.46 -40.24 7.44
C LEU A 683 -3.88 -40.61 6.08
N VAL A 684 -3.78 -39.63 5.16
CA VAL A 684 -3.30 -39.86 3.79
C VAL A 684 -1.86 -40.36 3.76
N ARG A 685 -0.93 -39.74 4.51
CA ARG A 685 0.48 -40.18 4.54
C ARG A 685 0.68 -41.56 5.15
N ARG A 686 -0.28 -42.03 5.94
CA ARG A 686 -0.26 -43.34 6.60
C ARG A 686 -1.16 -44.36 5.89
N ALA A 687 -1.74 -44.00 4.74
CA ALA A 687 -2.70 -44.83 4.02
C ALA A 687 -3.82 -45.38 4.93
N ILE A 688 -4.31 -44.54 5.86
CA ILE A 688 -5.42 -44.89 6.74
C ILE A 688 -6.74 -44.57 6.06
N THR A 689 -7.62 -45.56 5.94
CA THR A 689 -8.98 -45.41 5.40
C THR A 689 -10.00 -45.34 6.54
N LEU A 690 -11.13 -44.66 6.28
CA LEU A 690 -12.26 -44.62 7.22
C LEU A 690 -13.37 -45.53 6.69
N ASP A 691 -13.84 -46.43 7.55
CA ASP A 691 -15.03 -47.26 7.33
C ASP A 691 -16.07 -46.85 8.38
N VAL A 692 -17.14 -46.19 7.94
CA VAL A 692 -18.16 -45.62 8.83
C VAL A 692 -19.47 -46.34 8.56
N ASP A 693 -20.02 -46.99 9.58
CA ASP A 693 -21.28 -47.71 9.43
C ASP A 693 -22.50 -46.77 9.36
N ALA A 694 -23.64 -47.31 8.90
CA ALA A 694 -24.86 -46.55 8.69
C ALA A 694 -25.44 -45.97 10.00
N ASP A 695 -25.28 -46.69 11.11
CA ASP A 695 -25.76 -46.28 12.43
C ASP A 695 -24.92 -45.14 12.99
N ALA A 696 -23.59 -45.18 12.85
CA ALA A 696 -22.69 -44.08 13.17
C ALA A 696 -23.00 -42.85 12.34
N ARG A 697 -23.25 -43.01 11.04
CA ARG A 697 -23.62 -41.90 10.15
C ARG A 697 -24.90 -41.21 10.61
N THR A 698 -25.94 -41.99 10.91
CA THR A 698 -27.22 -41.49 11.44
C THR A 698 -27.01 -40.79 12.78
N ARG A 699 -26.23 -41.41 13.67
CA ARG A 699 -25.96 -40.87 14.99
C ARG A 699 -25.15 -39.56 14.94
N LEU A 700 -24.17 -39.45 14.04
CA LEU A 700 -23.43 -38.22 13.81
C LEU A 700 -24.33 -37.10 13.29
N ALA A 701 -25.28 -37.41 12.40
CA ALA A 701 -26.26 -36.44 11.90
C ALA A 701 -27.18 -35.92 13.03
N GLU A 702 -27.68 -36.81 13.89
CA GLU A 702 -28.48 -36.43 15.06
C GLU A 702 -27.70 -35.53 16.03
N LEU A 703 -26.47 -35.91 16.38
CA LEU A 703 -25.63 -35.17 17.31
C LEU A 703 -25.22 -33.79 16.76
N GLY A 704 -25.04 -33.69 15.45
CA GLY A 704 -24.60 -32.46 14.78
C GLY A 704 -25.72 -31.54 14.31
N TRP A 705 -26.98 -31.93 14.47
CA TRP A 705 -28.14 -31.10 14.12
C TRP A 705 -28.70 -30.37 15.33
N HIS A 706 -28.98 -29.08 15.18
CA HIS A 706 -29.62 -28.30 16.23
C HIS A 706 -30.66 -27.35 15.65
N ARG A 707 -31.87 -27.32 16.23
CA ARG A 707 -33.01 -26.50 15.76
C ARG A 707 -32.65 -25.03 15.52
N ALA A 708 -31.87 -24.42 16.42
CA ALA A 708 -31.45 -23.01 16.32
C ALA A 708 -30.20 -22.74 15.46
N ARG A 709 -29.36 -23.75 15.18
CA ARG A 709 -28.03 -23.57 14.54
C ARG A 709 -27.84 -24.34 13.24
N GLY A 710 -28.85 -25.11 12.81
CA GLY A 710 -28.79 -25.96 11.63
C GLY A 710 -27.68 -27.00 11.72
N ALA A 711 -27.00 -27.27 10.60
CA ALA A 711 -25.91 -28.24 10.51
C ALA A 711 -24.54 -27.68 10.96
N ARG A 712 -24.48 -26.44 11.48
CA ARG A 712 -23.21 -25.77 11.87
C ARG A 712 -22.39 -26.55 12.92
N PRO A 713 -22.99 -27.24 13.91
CA PRO A 713 -22.25 -28.07 14.87
C PRO A 713 -21.66 -29.35 14.29
N LEU A 714 -22.13 -29.83 13.12
CA LEU A 714 -21.79 -31.14 12.58
C LEU A 714 -20.27 -31.36 12.39
N ARG A 715 -19.58 -30.36 11.84
CA ARG A 715 -18.13 -30.41 11.67
C ARG A 715 -17.40 -30.57 13.02
N ARG A 716 -17.87 -29.87 14.06
CA ARG A 716 -17.33 -29.98 15.42
C ARG A 716 -17.58 -31.37 16.00
N VAL A 717 -18.77 -31.93 15.79
CA VAL A 717 -19.10 -33.29 16.24
C VAL A 717 -18.18 -34.31 15.58
N ILE A 718 -17.94 -34.21 14.27
CA ILE A 718 -17.02 -35.10 13.56
C ILE A 718 -15.57 -34.93 14.04
N GLU A 719 -15.12 -33.69 14.29
CA GLU A 719 -13.80 -33.41 14.90
C GLU A 719 -13.66 -34.08 16.27
N GLU A 720 -14.64 -33.91 17.16
CA GLU A 720 -14.58 -34.40 18.54
C GLU A 720 -14.78 -35.92 18.62
N ARG A 721 -15.70 -36.48 17.82
CA ARG A 721 -16.13 -37.88 17.95
C ARG A 721 -15.45 -38.85 17.01
N VAL A 722 -14.86 -38.37 15.92
CA VAL A 722 -14.19 -39.22 14.92
C VAL A 722 -12.71 -38.86 14.81
N VAL A 723 -12.41 -37.60 14.48
CA VAL A 723 -11.02 -37.21 14.18
C VAL A 723 -10.14 -37.25 15.42
N THR A 724 -10.57 -36.66 16.54
CA THR A 724 -9.78 -36.60 17.77
C THR A 724 -9.41 -37.99 18.29
N PRO A 725 -10.33 -38.97 18.40
CA PRO A 725 -9.99 -40.34 18.76
C PRO A 725 -8.95 -40.99 17.83
N ILE A 726 -9.10 -40.82 16.51
CA ILE A 726 -8.13 -41.33 15.53
C ILE A 726 -6.77 -40.66 15.71
N ALA A 727 -6.75 -39.34 15.92
CA ALA A 727 -5.52 -38.58 16.11
C ALA A 727 -4.77 -39.01 17.38
N VAL A 728 -5.48 -39.21 18.49
CA VAL A 728 -4.91 -39.72 19.75
C VAL A 728 -4.32 -41.12 19.54
N LEU A 729 -5.05 -42.01 18.87
CA LEU A 729 -4.59 -43.37 18.58
C LEU A 729 -3.33 -43.35 17.69
N LEU A 730 -3.32 -42.58 16.60
CA LEU A 730 -2.16 -42.48 15.71
C LEU A 730 -0.97 -41.76 16.34
N ALA A 731 -1.19 -40.87 17.30
CA ALA A 731 -0.12 -40.24 18.07
C ALA A 731 0.51 -41.23 19.07
N GLY A 732 -0.30 -42.09 19.68
CA GLY A 732 0.17 -43.14 20.59
C GLY A 732 0.80 -44.35 19.89
N ALA A 733 0.50 -44.55 18.60
CA ALA A 733 1.01 -45.65 17.79
C ALA A 733 1.50 -45.15 16.41
N PRO A 734 2.65 -44.45 16.36
CA PRO A 734 3.16 -43.78 15.15
C PRO A 734 3.49 -44.73 13.99
N GLU A 735 3.68 -46.01 14.27
CA GLU A 735 3.94 -47.10 13.33
C GLU A 735 2.71 -47.55 12.53
N LEU A 736 1.49 -47.19 12.96
CA LEU A 736 0.27 -47.60 12.27
C LEU A 736 0.17 -47.00 10.86
N ARG A 737 0.13 -47.89 9.87
CA ARG A 737 -0.01 -47.59 8.45
C ARG A 737 -0.83 -48.67 7.75
N ASP A 738 -1.45 -48.32 6.63
CA ASP A 738 -2.19 -49.26 5.76
C ASP A 738 -3.26 -50.03 6.55
N ARG A 739 -4.08 -49.28 7.30
CA ARG A 739 -5.16 -49.81 8.15
C ARG A 739 -6.47 -49.08 7.88
N THR A 740 -7.56 -49.78 8.13
CA THR A 740 -8.90 -49.21 8.13
C THR A 740 -9.30 -48.86 9.56
N MET A 741 -9.75 -47.63 9.80
CA MET A 741 -10.38 -47.23 11.06
C MET A 741 -11.89 -47.40 10.93
N ARG A 742 -12.47 -48.26 11.76
CA ARG A 742 -13.92 -48.47 11.84
C ARG A 742 -14.53 -47.48 12.80
N VAL A 743 -15.56 -46.78 12.35
CA VAL A 743 -16.36 -45.84 13.13
C VAL A 743 -17.76 -46.42 13.27
N ARG A 744 -18.17 -46.70 14.51
CA ARG A 744 -19.44 -47.38 14.83
C ARG A 744 -20.25 -46.60 15.86
N ALA A 745 -21.56 -46.84 15.90
CA ALA A 745 -22.42 -46.40 16.98
C ALA A 745 -22.69 -47.55 17.95
N GLU A 746 -22.13 -47.47 19.16
CA GLU A 746 -22.36 -48.46 20.22
C GLU A 746 -23.01 -47.78 21.43
N ARG A 747 -24.18 -48.28 21.86
CA ARG A 747 -24.95 -47.73 23.00
C ARG A 747 -25.24 -46.21 22.89
N GLY A 748 -25.35 -45.70 21.66
CA GLY A 748 -25.61 -44.29 21.39
C GLY A 748 -24.36 -43.38 21.41
N GLU A 749 -23.17 -43.94 21.59
CA GLU A 749 -21.88 -43.25 21.47
C GLU A 749 -21.14 -43.66 20.20
N ILE A 750 -20.34 -42.74 19.66
CA ILE A 750 -19.48 -43.00 18.51
C ILE A 750 -18.17 -43.59 19.02
N THR A 751 -17.85 -44.80 18.57
CA THR A 751 -16.60 -45.49 18.89
C THR A 751 -15.73 -45.60 17.63
N VAL A 752 -14.42 -45.49 17.83
CA VAL A 752 -13.41 -45.62 16.77
C VAL A 752 -12.46 -46.75 17.16
N ALA A 753 -12.29 -47.72 16.28
CA ALA A 753 -11.38 -48.84 16.49
C ALA A 753 -10.63 -49.20 15.21
N LEU A 754 -9.49 -49.88 15.35
CA LEU A 754 -8.80 -50.51 14.23
C LEU A 754 -9.68 -51.64 13.66
N GLY A 755 -9.89 -51.63 12.35
CA GLY A 755 -10.52 -52.74 11.65
C GLY A 755 -9.67 -54.01 11.77
N ALA A 756 -10.32 -55.15 12.01
CA ALA A 756 -9.67 -56.46 11.88
C ALA A 756 -9.17 -56.63 10.44
N SER A 757 -7.95 -57.17 10.30
CA SER A 757 -7.22 -57.36 9.03
C SER A 757 -8.01 -58.15 8.01
#